data_AF-B2HT84-F1
#
_entry.id   AF-B2HT84-F1
#
_cell.length_a   1.000
_cell.length_b   1.000
_cell.length_c   1.000
_cell.angle_alpha   90.00
_cell.angle_beta   90.00
_cell.angle_gamma   90.00
#
_symmetry.space_group_name_H-M   'P 1'
#
loop_
_entity.id
_entity.type
_entity.pdbx_description
1 polymer ?
#
loop_
_entity_poly.entity_id
_entity_poly.type
_entity_poly.pdbx_seq_one_letter_code
_entity_poly.pdbx_strand_id
1 'polypeptide(L)'
;MSFVNVTPEAVAAAASDLTGIGSVLGEANAVAARATTTVLAAGGDEVSAAIAALFSFHGQSYQTLGAQAEAFHAQFAQLMANGAGTYASAEAANAAPFQGLLGAVNAPVQTLTGRPLIGNGANGAPGTGANGGAGGWLIGNGGAGGSGAPGLNGGAGGAAGLIGTGGAGGAGGSSSTVNGGVGGTGGAGGWLLGNGGAGGAGGASAIPLGPDLIGKGGAGGAGGSGGLFGAGGLGGAGGFGGSAGGAGGQGGAGGLLSGLVGAGGGHGGTGGYGGGAGGAGGNAGLLAGTGGSGGTGGYGGGAGGAGGNAGLLFGNGGAGGAGATGGGNTGGIGGDGGNAGMLFSNGGAGGAGGASELADGGAGGAGGNGGWLLSNGGVGGAGGAGADAVGPPFGIPAGSGGNGGAGGAGGVFFGNGGAGGAGGTGGDGGGIGGAGGAAGNGVLIGNGGNGGIGGIGLTPGADGIGGTSGLVLGLDGFNAPASTSPLHTLQQQALNAINAPVEAATGRPLIGNGTPGAAGSGADGTAGGWLLGDGGAGGSSTAGSGLDGGTGGAAGLWGTGGTGGAGGSGGTDSISGIAGGDGGAGGAGGWLSGTGGAGGSGGAGGDGGVLGSGDGGAGGAGGSGGAGGLLGAGGTGGTGAIGGFSGLLASGDGGAGGAGGAGGAGGLLGGLVGAGGGDGGAGGTGGFHGDAVTGTAGAGGTGGAGGDAGLLGGPGGAGGTGGTGGPNIDAGGVLGAPGNSGAGGAGGNAGTLFGSGGVGGDGGSGHGNGGDGGGGGNAGLLFSDAGGGGFGGFGLAGGGGTGGSGGDAGWLGSGGAGGAGGISVNGDAGAGGAGGTSGQLLGDGGAGGAGGEAELAAGGAGGSGGVGGDAVLIGAGGNGGNGGPGTAKGDPGSGGAGGPLGVDGLNGLS
;
A
#
# COMPACT_ATOMS: atom_id res chain seq x y z
N MET A 1 20.73 -29.64 -27.66
CA MET A 1 19.87 -28.70 -28.42
C MET A 1 19.88 -27.41 -27.62
N SER A 2 20.36 -26.30 -28.17
CA SER A 2 20.22 -25.00 -27.51
C SER A 2 18.75 -24.60 -27.64
N PHE A 3 18.08 -24.38 -26.52
CA PHE A 3 16.76 -23.76 -26.52
C PHE A 3 16.97 -22.29 -26.84
N VAL A 4 16.39 -21.84 -27.95
CA VAL A 4 16.27 -20.41 -28.27
C VAL A 4 14.98 -19.96 -27.59
N ASN A 5 15.09 -19.16 -26.54
CA ASN A 5 13.94 -18.57 -25.84
C ASN A 5 13.72 -17.18 -26.42
N VAL A 6 12.59 -16.97 -27.09
CA VAL A 6 12.13 -15.67 -27.59
C VAL A 6 10.77 -15.44 -26.97
N THR A 7 10.56 -14.29 -26.35
CA THR A 7 9.27 -13.82 -25.84
C THR A 7 8.65 -12.92 -26.92
N PRO A 8 7.71 -13.41 -27.75
CA PRO A 8 7.16 -12.65 -28.88
C PRO A 8 6.57 -11.30 -28.44
N GLU A 9 6.05 -11.23 -27.22
CA GLU A 9 5.43 -10.06 -26.61
C GLU A 9 6.45 -8.94 -26.36
N ALA A 10 7.63 -9.28 -25.82
CA ALA A 10 8.70 -8.30 -25.62
C ALA A 10 9.25 -7.76 -26.95
N VAL A 11 9.26 -8.60 -28.00
CA VAL A 11 9.68 -8.20 -29.35
C VAL A 11 8.63 -7.30 -30.00
N ALA A 12 7.34 -7.56 -29.75
CA ALA A 12 6.24 -6.70 -30.20
C ALA A 12 6.23 -5.34 -29.48
N ALA A 13 6.45 -5.34 -28.15
CA ALA A 13 6.57 -4.12 -27.37
C ALA A 13 7.75 -3.25 -27.86
N ALA A 14 8.94 -3.86 -28.03
CA ALA A 14 10.10 -3.18 -28.58
C ALA A 14 9.86 -2.62 -30.00
N ALA A 15 9.08 -3.31 -30.85
CA ALA A 15 8.71 -2.81 -32.16
C ALA A 15 7.80 -1.57 -32.08
N SER A 16 6.90 -1.53 -31.09
CA SER A 16 6.06 -0.36 -30.80
C SER A 16 6.88 0.82 -30.29
N ASP A 17 7.80 0.58 -29.34
CA ASP A 17 8.71 1.60 -28.81
C ASP A 17 9.58 2.21 -29.92
N LEU A 18 10.12 1.35 -30.79
CA LEU A 18 10.87 1.79 -31.98
C LEU A 18 9.99 2.66 -32.88
N THR A 19 8.72 2.29 -33.10
CA THR A 19 7.80 3.09 -33.91
C THR A 19 7.56 4.47 -33.27
N GLY A 20 7.40 4.54 -31.94
CA GLY A 20 7.31 5.79 -31.18
C GLY A 20 8.55 6.67 -31.32
N ILE A 21 9.75 6.10 -31.15
CA ILE A 21 11.03 6.81 -31.35
C ILE A 21 11.14 7.36 -32.77
N GLY A 22 10.72 6.58 -33.77
CA GLY A 22 10.72 7.00 -35.17
C GLY A 22 9.82 8.22 -35.41
N SER A 23 8.64 8.25 -34.79
CA SER A 23 7.71 9.40 -34.87
C SER A 23 8.31 10.65 -34.24
N VAL A 24 8.86 10.54 -33.02
CA VAL A 24 9.47 11.67 -32.30
C VAL A 24 10.66 12.25 -33.08
N LEU A 25 11.52 11.38 -33.62
CA LEU A 25 12.67 11.81 -34.42
C LEU A 25 12.24 12.46 -35.73
N GLY A 26 11.23 11.91 -36.42
CA GLY A 26 10.68 12.48 -37.65
C GLY A 26 10.07 13.87 -37.43
N GLU A 27 9.31 14.06 -36.35
CA GLU A 27 8.74 15.36 -35.97
C GLU A 27 9.82 16.39 -35.61
N ALA A 28 10.80 16.01 -34.78
CA ALA A 28 11.90 16.88 -34.41
C ALA A 28 12.73 17.32 -35.63
N ASN A 29 12.97 16.39 -36.57
CA ASN A 29 13.69 16.67 -37.80
C ASN A 29 12.90 17.60 -38.73
N ALA A 30 11.57 17.44 -38.81
CA ALA A 30 10.69 18.32 -39.56
C ALA A 30 10.62 19.75 -38.98
N VAL A 31 10.58 19.89 -37.65
CA VAL A 31 10.58 21.20 -36.97
C VAL A 31 11.89 21.96 -37.22
N ALA A 32 13.03 21.26 -37.19
CA ALA A 32 14.34 21.86 -37.40
C ALA A 32 14.65 22.19 -38.88
N ALA A 33 13.91 21.62 -39.83
CA ALA A 33 14.21 21.69 -41.25
C ALA A 33 14.25 23.13 -41.78
N ARG A 34 13.31 23.98 -41.40
CA ARG A 34 13.25 25.36 -41.92
C ARG A 34 14.38 26.23 -41.36
N ALA A 35 14.63 26.15 -40.05
CA ALA A 35 15.67 26.93 -39.38
C ALA A 35 17.09 26.59 -39.87
N THR A 36 17.33 25.34 -40.27
CA THR A 36 18.65 24.84 -40.70
C THR A 36 18.91 24.94 -42.20
N THR A 37 17.87 25.03 -43.04
CA THR A 37 18.00 25.09 -44.50
C THR A 37 17.89 26.49 -45.10
N THR A 38 17.48 27.49 -44.31
CA THR A 38 17.32 28.88 -44.74
C THR A 38 18.16 29.84 -43.88
N VAL A 39 19.44 29.53 -43.68
CA VAL A 39 20.35 30.37 -42.88
C VAL A 39 20.61 31.67 -43.64
N LEU A 40 20.41 32.82 -42.98
CA LEU A 40 20.63 34.15 -43.55
C LEU A 40 22.07 34.61 -43.32
N ALA A 41 22.63 35.37 -44.27
CA ALA A 41 23.95 35.98 -44.11
C ALA A 41 23.92 37.02 -42.96
N ALA A 42 24.91 36.96 -42.06
CA ALA A 42 25.01 37.85 -40.91
C ALA A 42 25.37 39.32 -41.29
N GLY A 43 25.93 39.52 -42.48
CA GLY A 43 26.28 40.80 -43.08
C GLY A 43 26.18 40.76 -44.61
N GLY A 44 26.32 41.92 -45.26
CA GLY A 44 26.22 42.04 -46.72
C GLY A 44 27.47 41.62 -47.51
N ASP A 45 28.48 41.08 -46.84
CA ASP A 45 29.76 40.67 -47.41
C ASP A 45 29.72 39.23 -47.96
N GLU A 46 30.63 38.93 -48.88
CA GLU A 46 30.72 37.65 -49.56
C GLU A 46 31.10 36.48 -48.62
N VAL A 47 31.79 36.76 -47.50
CA VAL A 47 32.16 35.72 -46.52
C VAL A 47 30.92 35.27 -45.75
N SER A 48 30.10 36.22 -45.28
CA SER A 48 28.80 35.94 -44.65
C SER A 48 27.84 35.19 -45.57
N ALA A 49 27.81 35.55 -46.87
CA ALA A 49 27.00 34.86 -47.87
C ALA A 49 27.49 33.42 -48.12
N ALA A 50 28.79 33.20 -48.22
CA ALA A 50 29.37 31.87 -48.43
C ALA A 50 29.16 30.95 -47.22
N ILE A 51 29.27 31.47 -45.99
CA ILE A 51 29.01 30.73 -44.76
C ILE A 51 27.54 30.34 -44.65
N ALA A 52 26.61 31.27 -44.92
CA ALA A 52 25.18 30.99 -44.93
C ALA A 52 24.79 29.93 -45.98
N ALA A 53 25.40 29.96 -47.17
CA ALA A 53 25.22 28.96 -48.22
C ALA A 53 25.75 27.58 -47.82
N LEU A 54 26.93 27.51 -47.17
CA LEU A 54 27.50 26.26 -46.67
C LEU A 54 26.59 25.59 -45.64
N PHE A 55 26.10 26.35 -44.65
CA PHE A 55 25.21 25.82 -43.62
C PHE A 55 23.83 25.42 -44.17
N SER A 56 23.27 26.20 -45.10
CA SER A 56 22.01 25.86 -45.76
C SER A 56 22.12 24.57 -46.60
N PHE A 57 23.24 24.41 -47.33
CA PHE A 57 23.52 23.18 -48.09
C PHE A 57 23.76 21.98 -47.17
N HIS A 58 24.45 22.18 -46.03
CA HIS A 58 24.61 21.15 -45.02
C HIS A 58 23.27 20.72 -44.41
N GLY A 59 22.38 21.68 -44.09
CA GLY A 59 21.01 21.40 -43.65
C GLY A 59 20.21 20.59 -44.67
N GLN A 60 20.29 20.92 -45.96
CA GLN A 60 19.60 20.16 -47.02
C GLN A 60 20.16 18.74 -47.18
N SER A 61 21.48 18.58 -47.05
CA SER A 61 22.14 17.27 -47.07
C SER A 61 21.75 16.41 -45.87
N TYR A 62 21.65 17.03 -44.68
CA TYR A 62 21.17 16.38 -43.45
C TYR A 62 19.71 15.91 -43.59
N GLN A 63 18.83 16.74 -44.15
CA GLN A 63 17.42 16.37 -44.39
C GLN A 63 17.29 15.17 -45.34
N THR A 64 18.12 15.11 -46.38
CA THR A 64 18.15 13.99 -47.33
C THR A 64 18.61 12.68 -46.66
N LEU A 65 19.59 12.77 -45.76
CA LEU A 65 20.06 11.62 -44.98
C LEU A 65 19.04 11.20 -43.91
N GLY A 66 18.37 12.16 -43.26
CA GLY A 66 17.30 11.93 -42.30
C GLY A 66 16.15 11.11 -42.88
N ALA A 67 15.69 11.45 -44.08
CA ALA A 67 14.65 10.68 -44.78
C ALA A 67 15.08 9.23 -45.10
N GLN A 68 16.37 8.99 -45.38
CA GLN A 68 16.89 7.63 -45.59
C GLN A 68 16.95 6.84 -44.28
N ALA A 69 17.32 7.49 -43.17
CA ALA A 69 17.33 6.89 -41.84
C ALA A 69 15.91 6.55 -41.34
N GLU A 70 14.93 7.43 -41.59
CA GLU A 70 13.51 7.19 -41.27
C GLU A 70 12.97 5.97 -42.03
N ALA A 71 13.27 5.84 -43.32
CA ALA A 71 12.86 4.68 -44.12
C ALA A 71 13.49 3.37 -43.63
N PHE A 72 14.76 3.39 -43.24
CA PHE A 72 15.43 2.24 -42.63
C PHE A 72 14.80 1.87 -41.28
N HIS A 73 14.56 2.86 -40.43
CA HIS A 73 13.96 2.68 -39.11
C HIS A 73 12.55 2.08 -39.18
N ALA A 74 11.72 2.58 -40.11
CA ALA A 74 10.39 2.03 -40.37
C ALA A 74 10.44 0.56 -40.83
N GLN A 75 11.38 0.22 -41.72
CA GLN A 75 11.59 -1.17 -42.17
C GLN A 75 12.05 -2.08 -41.03
N PHE A 76 12.92 -1.58 -40.13
CA PHE A 76 13.40 -2.34 -38.98
C PHE A 76 12.29 -2.64 -37.96
N ALA A 77 11.49 -1.63 -37.60
CA ALA A 77 10.32 -1.82 -36.74
C ALA A 77 9.30 -2.80 -37.36
N GLN A 78 9.05 -2.69 -38.67
CA GLN A 78 8.17 -3.59 -39.39
C GLN A 78 8.70 -5.04 -39.42
N LEU A 79 10.02 -5.24 -39.59
CA LEU A 79 10.62 -6.57 -39.56
C LEU A 79 10.53 -7.21 -38.17
N MET A 80 10.72 -6.42 -37.11
CA MET A 80 10.56 -6.86 -35.72
C MET A 80 9.12 -7.29 -35.44
N ALA A 81 8.13 -6.47 -35.83
CA ALA A 81 6.72 -6.79 -35.67
C ALA A 81 6.31 -8.06 -36.44
N ASN A 82 6.78 -8.22 -37.68
CA ASN A 82 6.58 -9.44 -38.46
C ASN A 82 7.25 -10.64 -37.79
N GLY A 83 8.47 -10.46 -37.28
CA GLY A 83 9.22 -11.48 -36.52
C GLY A 83 8.41 -12.00 -35.34
N ALA A 84 7.90 -11.10 -34.49
CA ALA A 84 7.01 -11.42 -33.38
C ALA A 84 5.76 -12.20 -33.84
N GLY A 85 5.12 -11.76 -34.93
CA GLY A 85 3.96 -12.46 -35.50
C GLY A 85 4.28 -13.88 -36.00
N THR A 86 5.46 -14.12 -36.57
CA THR A 86 5.91 -15.48 -36.95
C THR A 86 6.17 -16.38 -35.75
N TYR A 87 6.72 -15.85 -34.66
CA TYR A 87 6.91 -16.65 -33.44
C TYR A 87 5.56 -16.95 -32.76
N ALA A 88 4.68 -15.95 -32.63
CA ALA A 88 3.34 -16.14 -32.07
C ALA A 88 2.47 -17.12 -32.89
N SER A 89 2.55 -17.08 -34.23
CA SER A 89 1.82 -18.02 -35.08
C SER A 89 2.39 -19.45 -35.03
N ALA A 90 3.71 -19.60 -34.81
CA ALA A 90 4.32 -20.89 -34.56
C ALA A 90 3.86 -21.48 -33.22
N GLU A 91 3.73 -20.66 -32.18
CA GLU A 91 3.16 -21.06 -30.88
C GLU A 91 1.70 -21.47 -31.01
N ALA A 92 0.87 -20.67 -31.68
CA ALA A 92 -0.54 -20.99 -31.93
C ALA A 92 -0.73 -22.30 -32.72
N ALA A 93 0.11 -22.55 -33.73
CA ALA A 93 0.09 -23.81 -34.49
C ALA A 93 0.48 -25.02 -33.63
N ASN A 94 1.40 -24.84 -32.68
CA ASN A 94 1.80 -25.87 -31.73
C ASN A 94 0.76 -26.10 -30.63
N ALA A 95 -0.08 -25.10 -30.30
CA ALA A 95 -1.15 -25.20 -29.30
C ALA A 95 -2.47 -25.79 -29.84
N ALA A 96 -2.75 -25.65 -31.14
CA ALA A 96 -4.02 -26.07 -31.76
C ALA A 96 -4.46 -27.54 -31.51
N PRO A 97 -3.58 -28.55 -31.51
CA PRO A 97 -3.95 -29.93 -31.18
C PRO A 97 -4.43 -30.11 -29.73
N PHE A 98 -3.89 -29.34 -28.79
CA PHE A 98 -4.27 -29.40 -27.37
C PHE A 98 -5.62 -28.74 -27.11
N GLN A 99 -5.91 -27.62 -27.78
CA GLN A 99 -7.22 -26.95 -27.73
C GLN A 99 -8.36 -27.88 -28.21
N GLY A 100 -8.12 -28.68 -29.26
CA GLY A 100 -9.09 -29.68 -29.74
C GLY A 100 -9.38 -30.80 -28.74
N LEU A 101 -8.38 -31.26 -28.00
CA LEU A 101 -8.55 -32.27 -26.94
C LEU A 101 -9.30 -31.70 -25.73
N LEU A 102 -8.98 -30.47 -25.32
CA LEU A 102 -9.66 -29.78 -24.22
C LEU A 102 -11.14 -29.55 -24.53
N GLY A 103 -11.49 -29.16 -25.76
CA GLY A 103 -12.87 -29.09 -26.23
C GLY A 103 -13.61 -30.42 -26.08
N ALA A 104 -12.97 -31.54 -26.45
CA ALA A 104 -13.55 -32.88 -26.30
C ALA A 104 -13.72 -33.30 -24.82
N VAL A 105 -12.80 -32.90 -23.94
CA VAL A 105 -12.88 -33.13 -22.48
C VAL A 105 -13.98 -32.28 -21.83
N ASN A 106 -14.14 -31.03 -22.26
CA ASN A 106 -15.13 -30.10 -21.73
C ASN A 106 -16.56 -30.41 -22.21
N ALA A 107 -16.73 -30.84 -23.45
CA ALA A 107 -18.05 -30.97 -24.08
C ALA A 107 -19.07 -31.80 -23.28
N PRO A 108 -18.73 -32.96 -22.69
CA PRO A 108 -19.67 -33.72 -21.87
C PRO A 108 -20.13 -32.95 -20.63
N VAL A 109 -19.20 -32.32 -19.91
CA VAL A 109 -19.49 -31.60 -18.65
C VAL A 109 -20.23 -30.29 -18.93
N GLN A 110 -19.84 -29.58 -19.99
CA GLN A 110 -20.50 -28.35 -20.42
C GLN A 110 -21.93 -28.61 -20.90
N THR A 111 -22.19 -29.73 -21.60
CA THR A 111 -23.55 -30.13 -22.00
C THR A 111 -24.42 -30.48 -20.80
N LEU A 112 -23.86 -31.14 -19.78
CA LEU A 112 -24.60 -31.61 -18.61
C LEU A 112 -24.83 -30.52 -17.56
N THR A 113 -23.89 -29.59 -17.39
CA THR A 113 -23.88 -28.65 -16.27
C THR A 113 -23.92 -27.18 -16.71
N GLY A 114 -23.77 -26.90 -18.00
CA GLY A 114 -23.64 -25.53 -18.53
C GLY A 114 -22.29 -24.87 -18.25
N ARG A 115 -21.35 -25.60 -17.63
CA ARG A 115 -20.06 -25.08 -17.17
C ARG A 115 -18.93 -26.04 -17.58
N PRO A 116 -17.80 -25.55 -18.11
CA PRO A 116 -16.70 -26.41 -18.53
C PRO A 116 -16.06 -27.13 -17.35
N LEU A 117 -15.33 -28.21 -17.62
CA LEU A 117 -14.51 -28.88 -16.61
C LEU A 117 -13.22 -28.09 -16.36
N ILE A 118 -12.56 -27.67 -17.44
CA ILE A 118 -11.33 -26.89 -17.45
C ILE A 118 -11.58 -25.61 -18.25
N GLY A 119 -11.38 -24.45 -17.65
CA GLY A 119 -11.42 -23.17 -18.36
C GLY A 119 -11.77 -21.99 -17.47
N ASN A 120 -11.30 -20.80 -17.80
CA ASN A 120 -11.63 -19.62 -17.01
C ASN A 120 -13.07 -19.16 -17.22
N GLY A 121 -13.59 -18.45 -16.23
CA GLY A 121 -14.86 -17.77 -16.31
C GLY A 121 -14.78 -16.56 -17.26
N ALA A 122 -15.86 -16.30 -17.98
CA ALA A 122 -15.96 -15.12 -18.85
C ALA A 122 -15.98 -13.83 -18.03
N ASN A 123 -15.27 -12.80 -18.48
CA ASN A 123 -15.35 -11.48 -17.86
C ASN A 123 -16.74 -10.86 -18.10
N GLY A 124 -17.25 -10.13 -17.11
CA GLY A 124 -18.42 -9.29 -17.26
C GLY A 124 -18.12 -8.09 -18.17
N ALA A 125 -19.12 -7.65 -18.94
CA ALA A 125 -18.97 -6.55 -19.87
C ALA A 125 -18.74 -5.20 -19.15
N PRO A 126 -17.70 -4.43 -19.50
CA PRO A 126 -17.44 -3.10 -18.94
C PRO A 126 -18.59 -2.13 -19.12
N GLY A 127 -18.79 -1.24 -18.15
CA GLY A 127 -19.89 -0.27 -18.12
C GLY A 127 -21.29 -0.87 -17.95
N THR A 128 -21.44 -2.14 -17.60
CA THR A 128 -22.76 -2.78 -17.39
C THR A 128 -23.04 -3.19 -15.94
N GLY A 129 -22.00 -3.31 -15.12
CA GLY A 129 -22.07 -3.94 -13.81
C GLY A 129 -22.34 -5.45 -13.88
N ALA A 130 -22.14 -6.10 -15.03
CA ALA A 130 -22.36 -7.53 -15.18
C ALA A 130 -21.34 -8.34 -14.37
N ASN A 131 -21.80 -9.39 -13.69
CA ASN A 131 -20.92 -10.27 -12.95
C ASN A 131 -20.00 -11.07 -13.88
N GLY A 132 -18.83 -11.42 -13.37
CA GLY A 132 -17.96 -12.41 -13.99
C GLY A 132 -18.58 -13.81 -13.92
N GLY A 133 -18.35 -14.60 -14.96
CA GLY A 133 -18.73 -16.01 -15.02
C GLY A 133 -17.88 -16.86 -14.08
N ALA A 134 -18.41 -17.99 -13.63
CA ALA A 134 -17.63 -18.94 -12.84
C ALA A 134 -16.56 -19.64 -13.70
N GLY A 135 -15.40 -19.93 -13.12
CA GLY A 135 -14.35 -20.76 -13.73
C GLY A 135 -14.80 -22.21 -13.92
N GLY A 136 -14.01 -23.08 -14.53
CA GLY A 136 -14.34 -24.49 -14.75
C GLY A 136 -14.56 -25.24 -13.44
N TRP A 137 -15.14 -26.44 -13.48
CA TRP A 137 -15.36 -27.22 -12.25
C TRP A 137 -14.05 -27.71 -11.61
N LEU A 138 -13.05 -28.05 -12.41
CA LEU A 138 -11.79 -28.65 -11.96
C LEU A 138 -10.66 -27.63 -11.92
N ILE A 139 -10.38 -26.97 -13.04
CA ILE A 139 -9.33 -25.96 -13.17
C ILE A 139 -9.93 -24.74 -13.87
N GLY A 140 -9.67 -23.56 -13.34
CA GLY A 140 -9.99 -22.30 -13.99
C GLY A 140 -10.32 -21.20 -12.99
N ASN A 141 -9.78 -20.03 -13.30
CA ASN A 141 -10.05 -18.80 -12.58
C ASN A 141 -11.49 -18.33 -12.81
N GLY A 142 -12.05 -17.62 -11.84
CA GLY A 142 -13.28 -16.86 -12.03
C GLY A 142 -13.08 -15.70 -13.01
N GLY A 143 -14.11 -15.36 -13.77
CA GLY A 143 -14.08 -14.18 -14.64
C GLY A 143 -14.13 -12.88 -13.84
N ALA A 144 -13.51 -11.82 -14.35
CA ALA A 144 -13.59 -10.50 -13.73
C ALA A 144 -15.02 -9.94 -13.84
N GLY A 145 -15.47 -9.18 -12.85
CA GLY A 145 -16.69 -8.40 -12.92
C GLY A 145 -16.56 -7.23 -13.90
N GLY A 146 -17.61 -6.92 -14.64
CA GLY A 146 -17.68 -5.74 -15.50
C GLY A 146 -17.83 -4.47 -14.66
N SER A 147 -17.17 -3.37 -15.05
CA SER A 147 -17.37 -2.08 -14.39
C SER A 147 -18.81 -1.59 -14.53
N GLY A 148 -19.28 -0.75 -13.60
CA GLY A 148 -20.61 -0.16 -13.64
C GLY A 148 -20.73 0.98 -14.66
N ALA A 149 -21.92 1.17 -15.24
CA ALA A 149 -22.25 2.45 -15.90
C ALA A 149 -22.24 3.60 -14.88
N PRO A 150 -22.22 4.88 -15.30
CA PRO A 150 -22.20 6.00 -14.37
C PRO A 150 -23.21 5.89 -13.21
N GLY A 151 -22.70 5.85 -11.98
CA GLY A 151 -23.47 5.74 -10.74
C GLY A 151 -24.05 4.35 -10.44
N LEU A 152 -23.82 3.35 -11.30
CA LEU A 152 -24.19 1.96 -11.08
C LEU A 152 -23.03 1.17 -10.49
N ASN A 153 -23.37 0.13 -9.73
CA ASN A 153 -22.37 -0.73 -9.11
C ASN A 153 -21.59 -1.54 -10.14
N GLY A 154 -20.36 -1.89 -9.79
CA GLY A 154 -19.60 -2.90 -10.50
C GLY A 154 -20.15 -4.30 -10.28
N GLY A 155 -19.92 -5.18 -11.24
CA GLY A 155 -20.31 -6.58 -11.16
C GLY A 155 -19.43 -7.37 -10.20
N ALA A 156 -19.98 -8.38 -9.54
CA ALA A 156 -19.18 -9.28 -8.73
C ALA A 156 -18.24 -10.12 -9.61
N GLY A 157 -17.06 -10.44 -9.09
CA GLY A 157 -16.16 -11.41 -9.70
C GLY A 157 -16.75 -12.82 -9.65
N GLY A 158 -16.41 -13.63 -10.65
CA GLY A 158 -16.83 -15.03 -10.73
C GLY A 158 -16.11 -15.90 -9.71
N ALA A 159 -16.77 -16.93 -9.19
CA ALA A 159 -16.11 -17.92 -8.35
C ALA A 159 -15.29 -18.91 -9.19
N ALA A 160 -14.19 -19.40 -8.64
CA ALA A 160 -13.41 -20.48 -9.24
C ALA A 160 -14.03 -21.88 -9.02
N GLY A 161 -13.37 -22.91 -9.54
CA GLY A 161 -13.73 -24.32 -9.43
C GLY A 161 -13.15 -25.03 -8.20
N LEU A 162 -12.50 -26.17 -8.44
CA LEU A 162 -11.70 -26.88 -7.44
C LEU A 162 -10.33 -26.21 -7.26
N ILE A 163 -9.68 -25.90 -8.38
CA ILE A 163 -8.39 -25.22 -8.48
C ILE A 163 -8.63 -23.94 -9.29
N GLY A 164 -8.20 -22.80 -8.76
CA GLY A 164 -8.20 -21.52 -9.47
C GLY A 164 -8.50 -20.34 -8.55
N THR A 165 -8.14 -19.15 -8.99
CA THR A 165 -8.38 -17.91 -8.25
C THR A 165 -9.76 -17.35 -8.52
N GLY A 166 -10.37 -16.75 -7.51
CA GLY A 166 -11.61 -16.00 -7.69
C GLY A 166 -11.40 -14.80 -8.62
N GLY A 167 -12.38 -14.49 -9.45
CA GLY A 167 -12.32 -13.34 -10.34
C GLY A 167 -12.34 -12.02 -9.56
N ALA A 168 -11.66 -10.99 -10.06
CA ALA A 168 -11.73 -9.66 -9.47
C ALA A 168 -13.15 -9.07 -9.61
N GLY A 169 -13.59 -8.28 -8.64
CA GLY A 169 -14.81 -7.48 -8.75
C GLY A 169 -14.64 -6.33 -9.73
N GLY A 170 -15.72 -5.96 -10.43
CA GLY A 170 -15.71 -4.82 -11.34
C GLY A 170 -15.73 -3.49 -10.58
N ALA A 171 -15.10 -2.45 -11.15
CA ALA A 171 -15.16 -1.12 -10.57
C ALA A 171 -16.59 -0.55 -10.57
N GLY A 172 -16.94 0.24 -9.57
CA GLY A 172 -18.17 1.03 -9.57
C GLY A 172 -18.11 2.15 -10.61
N GLY A 173 -19.23 2.47 -11.25
CA GLY A 173 -19.25 3.49 -12.28
C GLY A 173 -19.21 4.91 -11.71
N SER A 174 -18.32 5.74 -12.24
CA SER A 174 -18.17 7.15 -11.84
C SER A 174 -19.34 8.00 -12.32
N SER A 175 -19.79 8.99 -11.52
CA SER A 175 -20.92 9.86 -11.89
C SER A 175 -20.74 11.31 -11.45
N SER A 176 -21.02 12.26 -12.35
CA SER A 176 -21.06 13.70 -12.06
C SER A 176 -22.46 14.22 -11.70
N THR A 177 -23.45 13.34 -11.54
CA THR A 177 -24.84 13.75 -11.25
C THR A 177 -25.47 13.02 -10.07
N VAL A 178 -24.90 11.88 -9.68
CA VAL A 178 -25.32 11.08 -8.53
C VAL A 178 -24.07 10.55 -7.81
N ASN A 179 -24.27 9.77 -6.75
CA ASN A 179 -23.16 9.11 -6.07
C ASN A 179 -22.42 8.16 -7.02
N GLY A 180 -21.14 7.94 -6.75
CA GLY A 180 -20.38 6.88 -7.40
C GLY A 180 -20.97 5.50 -7.09
N GLY A 181 -20.91 4.60 -8.06
CA GLY A 181 -21.35 3.22 -7.88
C GLY A 181 -20.43 2.46 -6.91
N VAL A 182 -20.98 1.48 -6.18
CA VAL A 182 -20.17 0.62 -5.30
C VAL A 182 -19.36 -0.36 -6.16
N GLY A 183 -18.12 -0.64 -5.76
CA GLY A 183 -17.31 -1.68 -6.39
C GLY A 183 -17.91 -3.09 -6.19
N GLY A 184 -17.75 -3.95 -7.19
CA GLY A 184 -18.21 -5.33 -7.12
C GLY A 184 -17.38 -6.15 -6.14
N THR A 185 -18.00 -7.14 -5.48
CA THR A 185 -17.23 -8.05 -4.61
C THR A 185 -16.33 -8.98 -5.42
N GLY A 186 -15.17 -9.34 -4.88
CA GLY A 186 -14.33 -10.38 -5.46
C GLY A 186 -14.99 -11.77 -5.40
N GLY A 187 -14.66 -12.62 -6.36
CA GLY A 187 -15.13 -13.99 -6.43
C GLY A 187 -14.43 -14.90 -5.42
N ALA A 188 -15.08 -15.99 -5.01
CA ALA A 188 -14.43 -16.97 -4.14
C ALA A 188 -13.33 -17.75 -4.91
N GLY A 189 -12.23 -18.06 -4.22
CA GLY A 189 -11.19 -18.96 -4.69
C GLY A 189 -11.67 -20.40 -4.83
N GLY A 190 -10.86 -21.22 -5.51
CA GLY A 190 -11.19 -22.60 -5.81
C GLY A 190 -11.31 -23.42 -4.53
N TRP A 191 -12.27 -24.34 -4.44
CA TRP A 191 -12.58 -25.03 -3.19
C TRP A 191 -11.37 -25.68 -2.53
N LEU A 192 -10.43 -26.21 -3.30
CA LEU A 192 -9.18 -26.80 -2.79
C LEU A 192 -8.03 -25.78 -2.78
N LEU A 193 -7.65 -25.26 -3.95
CA LEU A 193 -6.54 -24.31 -4.11
C LEU A 193 -7.02 -23.05 -4.84
N GLY A 194 -6.55 -21.91 -4.35
CA GLY A 194 -6.70 -20.62 -4.99
C GLY A 194 -7.24 -19.55 -4.04
N ASN A 195 -6.68 -18.36 -4.19
CA ASN A 195 -7.09 -17.17 -3.46
C ASN A 195 -8.47 -16.67 -3.85
N GLY A 196 -9.11 -15.96 -2.92
CA GLY A 196 -10.24 -15.11 -3.25
C GLY A 196 -9.83 -13.97 -4.18
N GLY A 197 -10.74 -13.57 -5.08
CA GLY A 197 -10.53 -12.44 -5.97
C GLY A 197 -10.55 -11.11 -5.21
N ALA A 198 -9.84 -10.11 -5.72
CA ALA A 198 -9.90 -8.76 -5.20
C ALA A 198 -11.30 -8.15 -5.39
N GLY A 199 -11.75 -7.31 -4.47
CA GLY A 199 -12.92 -6.45 -4.65
C GLY A 199 -12.63 -5.32 -5.63
N GLY A 200 -13.66 -4.86 -6.34
CA GLY A 200 -13.56 -3.75 -7.27
C GLY A 200 -13.48 -2.41 -6.54
N ALA A 201 -12.80 -1.43 -7.14
CA ALA A 201 -12.78 -0.06 -6.62
C ALA A 201 -14.18 0.59 -6.68
N GLY A 202 -14.47 1.49 -5.77
CA GLY A 202 -15.68 2.32 -5.81
C GLY A 202 -15.59 3.41 -6.87
N GLY A 203 -16.73 3.75 -7.48
CA GLY A 203 -16.82 4.81 -8.50
C GLY A 203 -16.64 6.20 -7.90
N ALA A 204 -16.06 7.12 -8.67
CA ALA A 204 -15.90 8.50 -8.26
C ALA A 204 -17.21 9.31 -8.40
N SER A 205 -17.37 10.37 -7.62
CA SER A 205 -18.38 11.41 -7.89
C SER A 205 -17.79 12.81 -7.89
N ALA A 206 -17.87 13.51 -9.02
CA ALA A 206 -17.26 14.82 -9.23
C ALA A 206 -18.32 15.90 -9.54
N ILE A 207 -18.57 16.82 -8.60
CA ILE A 207 -19.06 18.19 -8.88
C ILE A 207 -18.54 19.16 -7.81
N PRO A 208 -17.94 20.29 -8.19
CA PRO A 208 -17.88 21.49 -7.36
C PRO A 208 -18.59 22.65 -8.08
N LEU A 209 -19.93 22.59 -8.23
CA LEU A 209 -20.71 23.73 -8.77
C LEU A 209 -22.01 23.98 -7.99
N GLY A 210 -21.99 23.85 -6.65
CA GLY A 210 -23.06 24.38 -5.77
C GLY A 210 -23.30 23.59 -4.48
N PRO A 211 -23.87 24.23 -3.43
CA PRO A 211 -24.02 23.64 -2.09
C PRO A 211 -25.13 22.58 -1.95
N ASP A 212 -26.01 22.40 -2.95
CA ASP A 212 -27.23 21.58 -2.82
C ASP A 212 -27.21 20.22 -3.56
N LEU A 213 -26.11 19.85 -4.24
CA LEU A 213 -25.99 18.57 -4.95
C LEU A 213 -24.54 18.03 -4.94
N ILE A 214 -24.06 17.56 -3.79
CA ILE A 214 -22.70 16.98 -3.68
C ILE A 214 -22.80 15.45 -3.57
N GLY A 215 -22.24 14.75 -4.55
CA GLY A 215 -22.21 13.28 -4.59
C GLY A 215 -21.18 12.70 -3.62
N LYS A 216 -21.49 11.52 -3.06
CA LYS A 216 -20.50 10.70 -2.35
C LYS A 216 -19.80 9.73 -3.29
N GLY A 217 -18.54 9.44 -3.02
CA GLY A 217 -17.83 8.35 -3.66
C GLY A 217 -18.47 7.00 -3.35
N GLY A 218 -18.40 6.07 -4.29
CA GLY A 218 -18.87 4.70 -4.08
C GLY A 218 -17.93 3.94 -3.14
N ALA A 219 -18.47 3.05 -2.30
CA ALA A 219 -17.61 2.18 -1.50
C ALA A 219 -16.86 1.17 -2.37
N GLY A 220 -15.70 0.73 -1.92
CA GLY A 220 -14.99 -0.41 -2.50
C GLY A 220 -15.74 -1.73 -2.24
N GLY A 221 -15.58 -2.68 -3.17
CA GLY A 221 -16.13 -4.02 -3.04
C GLY A 221 -15.33 -4.86 -2.04
N ALA A 222 -15.99 -5.77 -1.33
CA ALA A 222 -15.27 -6.70 -0.46
C ALA A 222 -14.45 -7.71 -1.28
N GLY A 223 -13.32 -8.16 -0.74
CA GLY A 223 -12.55 -9.27 -1.29
C GLY A 223 -13.30 -10.60 -1.16
N GLY A 224 -13.04 -11.50 -2.10
CA GLY A 224 -13.59 -12.85 -2.08
C GLY A 224 -12.92 -13.73 -1.01
N SER A 225 -13.60 -14.76 -0.53
CA SER A 225 -13.00 -15.74 0.37
C SER A 225 -12.01 -16.65 -0.34
N GLY A 226 -10.94 -17.05 0.34
CA GLY A 226 -10.02 -18.09 -0.14
C GLY A 226 -10.64 -19.49 -0.18
N GLY A 227 -10.04 -20.36 -1.00
CA GLY A 227 -10.28 -21.81 -1.02
C GLY A 227 -9.86 -22.52 0.27
N LEU A 228 -9.90 -23.85 0.36
CA LEU A 228 -9.48 -24.59 1.56
C LEU A 228 -8.09 -24.16 2.08
N PHE A 229 -7.14 -23.96 1.15
CA PHE A 229 -5.78 -23.51 1.43
C PHE A 229 -5.48 -22.07 0.97
N GLY A 230 -6.43 -21.42 0.30
CA GLY A 230 -6.21 -20.09 -0.30
C GLY A 230 -6.30 -18.96 0.71
N ALA A 231 -5.62 -17.86 0.41
CA ALA A 231 -5.77 -16.60 1.13
C ALA A 231 -7.09 -15.90 0.75
N GLY A 232 -7.55 -15.03 1.63
CA GLY A 232 -8.63 -14.10 1.30
C GLY A 232 -8.20 -13.06 0.26
N GLY A 233 -9.14 -12.65 -0.59
CA GLY A 233 -8.92 -11.60 -1.58
C GLY A 233 -8.88 -10.20 -0.95
N LEU A 234 -8.27 -9.26 -1.65
CA LEU A 234 -8.18 -7.86 -1.24
C LEU A 234 -9.53 -7.16 -1.23
N GLY A 235 -9.76 -6.27 -0.27
CA GLY A 235 -10.83 -5.28 -0.38
C GLY A 235 -10.51 -4.23 -1.45
N GLY A 236 -11.51 -3.76 -2.18
CA GLY A 236 -11.36 -2.70 -3.18
C GLY A 236 -11.22 -1.32 -2.54
N ALA A 237 -10.50 -0.41 -3.20
CA ALA A 237 -10.41 0.99 -2.78
C ALA A 237 -11.77 1.70 -2.84
N GLY A 238 -12.01 2.66 -1.95
CA GLY A 238 -13.17 3.56 -1.98
C GLY A 238 -13.04 4.63 -3.06
N GLY A 239 -14.15 5.04 -3.64
CA GLY A 239 -14.19 6.07 -4.69
C GLY A 239 -14.02 7.49 -4.15
N PHE A 240 -13.50 8.38 -4.99
CA PHE A 240 -13.44 9.83 -4.72
C PHE A 240 -14.85 10.42 -4.56
N GLY A 241 -15.08 11.30 -3.58
CA GLY A 241 -16.33 12.05 -3.48
C GLY A 241 -16.15 13.49 -3.02
N GLY A 242 -16.91 14.40 -3.63
CA GLY A 242 -16.83 15.84 -3.33
C GLY A 242 -17.31 16.23 -1.92
N SER A 243 -18.25 15.48 -1.33
CA SER A 243 -18.73 15.70 0.05
C SER A 243 -18.30 14.62 1.03
N ALA A 244 -18.09 13.41 0.53
CA ALA A 244 -17.70 12.25 1.32
C ALA A 244 -17.07 11.21 0.39
N GLY A 245 -15.90 10.72 0.75
CA GLY A 245 -15.26 9.60 0.08
C GLY A 245 -15.99 8.29 0.33
N GLY A 246 -15.86 7.34 -0.59
CA GLY A 246 -16.32 5.98 -0.38
C GLY A 246 -15.46 5.25 0.65
N ALA A 247 -16.07 4.40 1.48
CA ALA A 247 -15.28 3.52 2.34
C ALA A 247 -14.54 2.46 1.51
N GLY A 248 -13.38 2.00 1.96
CA GLY A 248 -12.71 0.84 1.43
C GLY A 248 -13.51 -0.44 1.68
N GLY A 249 -13.33 -1.42 0.79
CA GLY A 249 -13.95 -2.73 0.91
C GLY A 249 -13.24 -3.60 1.95
N GLN A 250 -13.97 -4.51 2.59
CA GLN A 250 -13.35 -5.45 3.54
C GLN A 250 -12.47 -6.46 2.82
N GLY A 251 -11.38 -6.88 3.46
CA GLY A 251 -10.63 -8.05 3.03
C GLY A 251 -11.45 -9.34 3.14
N GLY A 252 -11.21 -10.27 2.22
CA GLY A 252 -11.83 -11.59 2.21
C GLY A 252 -11.29 -12.48 3.32
N ALA A 253 -12.09 -13.42 3.81
CA ALA A 253 -11.62 -14.40 4.78
C ALA A 253 -10.66 -15.41 4.15
N GLY A 254 -9.65 -15.84 4.92
CA GLY A 254 -8.79 -16.96 4.55
C GLY A 254 -9.55 -18.30 4.56
N GLY A 255 -9.02 -19.25 3.81
CA GLY A 255 -9.48 -20.63 3.77
C GLY A 255 -9.48 -21.35 5.11
N LEU A 256 -10.33 -22.37 5.28
CA LEU A 256 -10.43 -23.12 6.54
C LEU A 256 -9.06 -23.64 7.05
N LEU A 257 -8.17 -24.04 6.13
CA LEU A 257 -6.82 -24.57 6.40
C LEU A 257 -5.72 -23.68 5.82
N SER A 258 -6.01 -22.44 5.43
CA SER A 258 -5.06 -21.57 4.72
C SER A 258 -3.76 -21.34 5.51
N GLY A 259 -3.84 -21.19 6.83
CA GLY A 259 -2.64 -20.97 7.62
C GLY A 259 -1.74 -22.18 7.79
N LEU A 260 -2.17 -23.40 7.44
CA LEU A 260 -1.24 -24.55 7.38
C LEU A 260 -0.24 -24.43 6.23
N VAL A 261 -0.57 -23.61 5.22
CA VAL A 261 0.32 -23.29 4.09
C VAL A 261 0.76 -21.82 4.13
N GLY A 262 0.60 -21.15 5.27
CA GLY A 262 1.05 -19.78 5.49
C GLY A 262 0.20 -18.69 4.81
N ALA A 263 -1.01 -19.01 4.34
CA ALA A 263 -1.95 -18.05 3.78
C ALA A 263 -2.89 -17.48 4.86
N GLY A 264 -3.24 -16.19 4.73
CA GLY A 264 -4.02 -15.44 5.72
C GLY A 264 -5.35 -14.90 5.20
N GLY A 265 -5.96 -14.03 6.00
CA GLY A 265 -7.06 -13.17 5.53
C GLY A 265 -6.56 -12.10 4.56
N GLY A 266 -7.44 -11.65 3.67
CA GLY A 266 -7.14 -10.57 2.73
C GLY A 266 -7.08 -9.21 3.41
N HIS A 267 -6.35 -8.26 2.83
CA HIS A 267 -6.24 -6.91 3.37
C HIS A 267 -7.49 -6.07 3.05
N GLY A 268 -7.84 -5.15 3.92
CA GLY A 268 -8.88 -4.16 3.65
C GLY A 268 -8.44 -3.14 2.60
N GLY A 269 -9.39 -2.66 1.80
CA GLY A 269 -9.15 -1.63 0.80
C GLY A 269 -9.02 -0.23 1.40
N THR A 270 -8.36 0.66 0.69
CA THR A 270 -8.18 2.06 1.11
C THR A 270 -9.48 2.85 1.06
N GLY A 271 -9.63 3.86 1.92
CA GLY A 271 -10.73 4.81 1.86
C GLY A 271 -10.55 5.84 0.74
N GLY A 272 -11.65 6.28 0.15
CA GLY A 272 -11.64 7.29 -0.92
C GLY A 272 -11.46 8.72 -0.40
N TYR A 273 -10.95 9.60 -1.27
CA TYR A 273 -10.81 11.02 -1.01
C TYR A 273 -12.15 11.67 -0.61
N GLY A 274 -12.12 12.54 0.41
CA GLY A 274 -13.30 13.08 1.08
C GLY A 274 -13.66 12.38 2.41
N GLY A 275 -12.71 11.69 3.04
CA GLY A 275 -12.87 11.11 4.38
C GLY A 275 -13.47 9.71 4.41
N GLY A 276 -13.33 8.92 3.33
CA GLY A 276 -13.74 7.51 3.34
C GLY A 276 -12.94 6.71 4.38
N ALA A 277 -13.60 5.87 5.17
CA ALA A 277 -12.88 4.97 6.08
C ALA A 277 -12.20 3.83 5.30
N GLY A 278 -11.08 3.32 5.79
CA GLY A 278 -10.46 2.10 5.28
C GLY A 278 -11.29 0.86 5.61
N GLY A 279 -11.17 -0.16 4.77
CA GLY A 279 -11.81 -1.45 4.98
C GLY A 279 -11.10 -2.24 6.09
N ALA A 280 -11.84 -3.01 6.88
CA ALA A 280 -11.26 -3.98 7.79
C ALA A 280 -10.57 -5.12 7.02
N GLY A 281 -9.51 -5.66 7.60
CA GLY A 281 -8.87 -6.87 7.14
C GLY A 281 -9.74 -8.11 7.35
N GLY A 282 -9.58 -9.09 6.47
CA GLY A 282 -10.24 -10.38 6.57
C GLY A 282 -9.67 -11.23 7.69
N ASN A 283 -10.52 -12.02 8.35
CA ASN A 283 -10.03 -12.99 9.33
C ASN A 283 -9.27 -14.14 8.63
N ALA A 284 -8.33 -14.74 9.35
CA ALA A 284 -7.64 -15.94 8.92
C ALA A 284 -8.56 -17.18 8.87
N GLY A 285 -8.00 -18.30 8.41
CA GLY A 285 -8.62 -19.62 8.49
C GLY A 285 -8.88 -20.10 9.93
N LEU A 286 -9.75 -21.10 10.09
CA LEU A 286 -10.19 -21.57 11.42
C LEU A 286 -9.05 -22.03 12.31
N LEU A 287 -8.09 -22.79 11.78
CA LEU A 287 -7.04 -23.42 12.59
C LEU A 287 -5.81 -22.53 12.74
N ALA A 288 -5.36 -21.93 11.65
CA ALA A 288 -4.12 -21.18 11.60
C ALA A 288 -4.21 -20.05 10.58
N GLY A 289 -3.29 -19.10 10.68
CA GLY A 289 -3.02 -18.08 9.67
C GLY A 289 -3.09 -16.68 10.25
N THR A 290 -2.46 -15.72 9.58
CA THR A 290 -2.57 -14.31 9.96
C THR A 290 -3.92 -13.75 9.58
N GLY A 291 -4.43 -12.83 10.40
CA GLY A 291 -5.47 -11.93 9.93
C GLY A 291 -4.90 -10.98 8.87
N GLY A 292 -5.73 -10.57 7.93
CA GLY A 292 -5.37 -9.52 6.98
C GLY A 292 -5.30 -8.17 7.68
N SER A 293 -4.47 -7.25 7.22
CA SER A 293 -4.44 -5.89 7.78
C SER A 293 -5.60 -5.03 7.31
N GLY A 294 -5.95 -4.03 8.10
CA GLY A 294 -6.94 -3.03 7.74
C GLY A 294 -6.38 -2.07 6.68
N GLY A 295 -7.26 -1.59 5.80
CA GLY A 295 -6.96 -0.56 4.82
C GLY A 295 -6.81 0.81 5.46
N THR A 296 -6.05 1.69 4.82
CA THR A 296 -5.90 3.07 5.29
C THR A 296 -7.17 3.88 5.04
N GLY A 297 -7.39 4.93 5.82
CA GLY A 297 -8.43 5.90 5.53
C GLY A 297 -8.13 6.71 4.26
N GLY A 298 -9.13 7.44 3.77
CA GLY A 298 -8.98 8.40 2.68
C GLY A 298 -8.81 9.83 3.19
N TYR A 299 -8.07 10.65 2.43
CA TYR A 299 -7.86 12.08 2.72
C TYR A 299 -9.19 12.79 3.05
N GLY A 300 -9.19 13.67 4.04
CA GLY A 300 -10.38 14.30 4.61
C GLY A 300 -10.75 13.78 6.00
N GLY A 301 -9.84 13.04 6.65
CA GLY A 301 -9.99 12.51 8.01
C GLY A 301 -10.60 11.10 8.05
N GLY A 302 -10.45 10.30 6.99
CA GLY A 302 -10.93 8.92 6.97
C GLY A 302 -10.24 8.07 8.03
N ALA A 303 -11.00 7.32 8.82
CA ALA A 303 -10.44 6.37 9.79
C ALA A 303 -9.80 5.17 9.08
N GLY A 304 -8.76 4.59 9.68
CA GLY A 304 -8.22 3.31 9.24
C GLY A 304 -9.14 2.13 9.58
N GLY A 305 -9.08 1.07 8.80
CA GLY A 305 -9.85 -0.15 9.04
C GLY A 305 -9.20 -1.02 10.12
N ALA A 306 -10.01 -1.81 10.84
CA ALA A 306 -9.47 -2.75 11.82
C ALA A 306 -8.74 -3.93 11.14
N GLY A 307 -7.72 -4.48 11.80
CA GLY A 307 -7.07 -5.71 11.39
C GLY A 307 -7.97 -6.94 11.62
N GLY A 308 -7.82 -7.95 10.76
CA GLY A 308 -8.51 -9.23 10.89
C GLY A 308 -7.93 -10.06 12.04
N ASN A 309 -8.75 -10.94 12.62
CA ASN A 309 -8.26 -11.86 13.65
C ASN A 309 -7.50 -13.04 13.02
N ALA A 310 -6.53 -13.57 13.77
CA ALA A 310 -5.83 -14.78 13.42
C ALA A 310 -6.69 -16.05 13.51
N GLY A 311 -6.12 -17.18 13.10
CA GLY A 311 -6.72 -18.49 13.28
C GLY A 311 -6.74 -18.91 14.75
N LEU A 312 -7.58 -19.89 15.10
CA LEU A 312 -7.82 -20.29 16.49
C LEU A 312 -6.53 -20.74 17.20
N LEU A 313 -5.66 -21.51 16.54
CA LEU A 313 -4.47 -22.10 17.19
C LEU A 313 -3.22 -21.29 16.92
N PHE A 314 -2.95 -20.92 15.67
CA PHE A 314 -1.71 -20.26 15.26
C PHE A 314 -1.96 -19.03 14.39
N GLY A 315 -1.02 -18.11 14.36
CA GLY A 315 -1.01 -16.93 13.50
C GLY A 315 -1.25 -15.64 14.27
N ASN A 316 -0.70 -14.56 13.71
CA ASN A 316 -0.80 -13.24 14.31
C ASN A 316 -2.07 -12.52 13.88
N GLY A 317 -2.60 -11.67 14.75
CA GLY A 317 -3.66 -10.75 14.34
C GLY A 317 -3.14 -9.79 13.26
N GLY A 318 -4.02 -9.41 12.33
CA GLY A 318 -3.69 -8.41 11.31
C GLY A 318 -3.47 -7.04 11.93
N ALA A 319 -2.60 -6.22 11.33
CA ALA A 319 -2.42 -4.84 11.75
C ALA A 319 -3.68 -4.00 11.44
N GLY A 320 -3.96 -3.00 12.27
CA GLY A 320 -4.93 -1.97 11.94
C GLY A 320 -4.40 -1.03 10.86
N GLY A 321 -5.30 -0.53 10.01
CA GLY A 321 -4.97 0.44 8.97
C GLY A 321 -4.71 1.82 9.54
N ALA A 322 -3.87 2.61 8.88
CA ALA A 322 -3.62 3.99 9.28
C ALA A 322 -4.84 4.90 9.01
N GLY A 323 -5.07 5.88 9.87
CA GLY A 323 -5.97 6.99 9.57
C GLY A 323 -5.33 7.93 8.54
N ALA A 324 -6.16 8.61 7.76
CA ALA A 324 -5.69 9.55 6.75
C ALA A 324 -5.70 11.00 7.23
N THR A 325 -5.03 11.86 6.47
CA THR A 325 -4.93 13.28 6.80
C THR A 325 -6.29 13.98 6.77
N GLY A 326 -6.50 14.87 7.74
CA GLY A 326 -7.70 15.72 7.84
C GLY A 326 -7.49 17.06 7.14
N GLY A 327 -8.13 17.26 5.97
CA GLY A 327 -7.96 18.48 5.17
C GLY A 327 -8.70 19.73 5.65
N GLY A 328 -9.13 19.76 6.92
CA GLY A 328 -10.11 20.70 7.48
C GLY A 328 -10.90 20.12 8.65
N ASN A 329 -10.81 18.81 8.83
CA ASN A 329 -11.28 18.06 9.97
C ASN A 329 -10.08 17.54 10.77
N THR A 330 -10.34 17.00 11.96
CA THR A 330 -9.36 16.18 12.68
C THR A 330 -8.81 15.07 11.79
N GLY A 331 -7.53 14.73 11.98
CA GLY A 331 -6.94 13.57 11.33
C GLY A 331 -7.74 12.29 11.64
N GLY A 332 -7.77 11.36 10.68
CA GLY A 332 -8.49 10.11 10.84
C GLY A 332 -7.90 9.27 11.97
N ILE A 333 -8.73 8.57 12.75
CA ILE A 333 -8.23 7.63 13.75
C ILE A 333 -7.61 6.40 13.08
N GLY A 334 -6.57 5.83 13.67
CA GLY A 334 -6.04 4.53 13.27
C GLY A 334 -7.01 3.39 13.61
N GLY A 335 -6.97 2.32 12.82
CA GLY A 335 -7.76 1.12 13.07
C GLY A 335 -7.15 0.24 14.16
N ASP A 336 -7.97 -0.53 14.86
CA ASP A 336 -7.47 -1.47 15.87
C ASP A 336 -6.79 -2.69 15.23
N GLY A 337 -5.80 -3.26 15.92
CA GLY A 337 -5.18 -4.53 15.55
C GLY A 337 -6.07 -5.73 15.86
N GLY A 338 -5.94 -6.79 15.06
CA GLY A 338 -6.66 -8.05 15.26
C GLY A 338 -6.09 -8.89 16.40
N ASN A 339 -6.90 -9.78 16.97
CA ASN A 339 -6.45 -10.67 18.04
C ASN A 339 -5.62 -11.86 17.52
N ALA A 340 -4.73 -12.35 18.37
CA ALA A 340 -3.85 -13.50 18.09
C ALA A 340 -4.57 -14.87 18.17
N GLY A 341 -3.95 -15.89 17.58
CA GLY A 341 -4.28 -17.28 17.85
C GLY A 341 -3.84 -17.75 19.24
N MET A 342 -4.33 -18.91 19.68
CA MET A 342 -4.12 -19.40 21.05
C MET A 342 -2.67 -19.74 21.40
N LEU A 343 -1.83 -20.13 20.44
CA LEU A 343 -0.51 -20.73 20.65
C LEU A 343 0.57 -20.02 19.80
N PHE A 344 1.68 -19.64 20.41
CA PHE A 344 2.88 -19.08 19.72
C PHE A 344 2.54 -17.96 18.72
N SER A 345 1.64 -17.07 19.10
CA SER A 345 1.02 -16.07 18.22
C SER A 345 1.05 -14.70 18.87
N ASN A 346 0.87 -13.61 18.13
CA ASN A 346 0.89 -12.25 18.68
C ASN A 346 -0.32 -11.44 18.23
N GLY A 347 -0.77 -10.51 19.07
CA GLY A 347 -1.80 -9.55 18.68
C GLY A 347 -1.29 -8.63 17.58
N GLY A 348 -2.17 -8.21 16.68
CA GLY A 348 -1.85 -7.25 15.62
C GLY A 348 -1.57 -5.86 16.19
N ALA A 349 -0.68 -5.10 15.56
CA ALA A 349 -0.45 -3.71 15.92
C ALA A 349 -1.69 -2.85 15.59
N GLY A 350 -1.94 -1.81 16.38
CA GLY A 350 -2.89 -0.76 16.02
C GLY A 350 -2.34 0.14 14.91
N GLY A 351 -3.21 0.67 14.07
CA GLY A 351 -2.85 1.61 13.01
C GLY A 351 -2.52 2.99 13.56
N ALA A 352 -1.63 3.71 12.88
CA ALA A 352 -1.33 5.10 13.23
C ALA A 352 -2.54 6.02 12.97
N GLY A 353 -2.68 7.08 13.77
CA GLY A 353 -3.61 8.17 13.47
C GLY A 353 -3.10 9.06 12.34
N GLY A 354 -4.01 9.63 11.55
CA GLY A 354 -3.68 10.55 10.47
C GLY A 354 -3.32 11.93 10.98
N ALA A 355 -2.46 12.65 10.25
CA ALA A 355 -2.18 14.05 10.56
C ALA A 355 -3.37 14.96 10.22
N SER A 356 -3.29 16.25 10.54
CA SER A 356 -4.30 17.23 10.13
C SER A 356 -3.65 18.49 9.59
N GLU A 357 -4.33 19.14 8.65
CA GLU A 357 -3.88 20.41 8.04
C GLU A 357 -4.44 21.64 8.74
N LEU A 358 -5.60 21.52 9.40
CA LEU A 358 -6.33 22.66 9.99
C LEU A 358 -6.90 22.40 11.40
N ALA A 359 -6.62 21.24 11.99
CA ALA A 359 -7.22 20.75 13.23
C ALA A 359 -6.25 19.80 13.98
N ASP A 360 -6.74 19.08 14.99
CA ASP A 360 -5.94 18.12 15.74
C ASP A 360 -5.62 16.86 14.91
N GLY A 361 -4.53 16.19 15.25
CA GLY A 361 -4.18 14.89 14.70
C GLY A 361 -5.13 13.79 15.19
N GLY A 362 -5.28 12.73 14.39
CA GLY A 362 -6.08 11.57 14.72
C GLY A 362 -5.42 10.69 15.79
N ALA A 363 -6.22 10.03 16.63
CA ALA A 363 -5.69 9.08 17.59
C ALA A 363 -5.19 7.79 16.90
N GLY A 364 -4.17 7.14 17.47
CA GLY A 364 -3.76 5.80 17.06
C GLY A 364 -4.77 4.72 17.50
N GLY A 365 -4.85 3.63 16.73
CA GLY A 365 -5.69 2.47 17.04
C GLY A 365 -5.09 1.58 18.14
N ALA A 366 -5.92 0.81 18.82
CA ALA A 366 -5.45 -0.10 19.85
C ALA A 366 -4.75 -1.34 19.25
N GLY A 367 -3.77 -1.90 19.96
CA GLY A 367 -3.20 -3.19 19.64
C GLY A 367 -4.15 -4.34 20.00
N GLY A 368 -4.09 -5.42 19.22
CA GLY A 368 -4.90 -6.62 19.45
C GLY A 368 -4.40 -7.44 20.64
N ASN A 369 -5.27 -8.25 21.24
CA ASN A 369 -4.88 -9.06 22.40
C ASN A 369 -4.10 -10.32 22.00
N GLY A 370 -3.24 -10.77 22.91
CA GLY A 370 -2.60 -12.07 22.85
C GLY A 370 -3.56 -13.24 23.14
N GLY A 371 -3.12 -14.44 22.77
CA GLY A 371 -3.83 -15.71 22.93
C GLY A 371 -3.64 -16.38 24.29
N TRP A 372 -3.46 -17.71 24.30
CA TRP A 372 -3.43 -18.48 25.54
C TRP A 372 -2.02 -18.79 26.05
N LEU A 373 -1.17 -19.44 25.26
CA LEU A 373 0.05 -20.08 25.79
C LEU A 373 1.31 -19.20 25.77
N LEU A 374 1.84 -18.88 24.59
CA LEU A 374 3.02 -18.03 24.40
C LEU A 374 2.65 -16.95 23.40
N SER A 375 2.22 -15.80 23.91
CA SER A 375 1.64 -14.76 23.06
C SER A 375 1.76 -13.38 23.67
N ASN A 376 2.29 -12.40 22.94
CA ASN A 376 2.29 -11.02 23.42
C ASN A 376 1.10 -10.25 22.83
N GLY A 377 0.64 -9.24 23.57
CA GLY A 377 -0.30 -8.26 23.03
C GLY A 377 0.34 -7.42 21.92
N GLY A 378 -0.50 -6.95 21.01
CA GLY A 378 -0.10 -6.02 19.96
C GLY A 378 0.23 -4.64 20.52
N VAL A 379 1.15 -3.94 19.86
CA VAL A 379 1.45 -2.54 20.21
C VAL A 379 0.34 -1.60 19.76
N GLY A 380 0.08 -0.55 20.51
CA GLY A 380 -0.84 0.51 20.09
C GLY A 380 -0.24 1.37 18.98
N GLY A 381 -1.09 1.90 18.10
CA GLY A 381 -0.67 2.80 17.02
C GLY A 381 -0.26 4.18 17.53
N ALA A 382 0.65 4.86 16.83
CA ALA A 382 1.01 6.24 17.15
C ALA A 382 -0.15 7.21 16.85
N GLY A 383 -0.25 8.31 17.59
CA GLY A 383 -1.14 9.42 17.24
C GLY A 383 -0.59 10.26 16.08
N GLY A 384 -1.47 10.86 15.30
CA GLY A 384 -1.12 11.73 14.17
C GLY A 384 -0.71 13.13 14.59
N ALA A 385 0.02 13.84 13.72
CA ALA A 385 0.41 15.23 13.97
C ALA A 385 -0.77 16.21 13.86
N GLY A 386 -0.80 17.21 14.73
CA GLY A 386 -1.70 18.36 14.63
C GLY A 386 -1.22 19.38 13.60
N ALA A 387 -2.14 20.22 13.15
CA ALA A 387 -1.88 21.29 12.20
C ALA A 387 -1.08 22.46 12.78
N ASP A 388 -0.20 23.07 12.00
CA ASP A 388 0.45 24.34 12.37
C ASP A 388 -0.57 25.50 12.36
N ALA A 389 -0.31 26.52 13.18
CA ALA A 389 -1.15 27.72 13.22
C ALA A 389 -0.98 28.56 11.95
N VAL A 390 -2.08 28.97 11.32
CA VAL A 390 -2.04 29.93 10.22
C VAL A 390 -2.32 31.34 10.73
N GLY A 391 -1.39 32.25 10.44
CA GLY A 391 -1.46 33.65 10.83
C GLY A 391 -2.65 34.44 10.24
N PRO A 392 -2.81 35.72 10.62
CA PRO A 392 -3.88 36.57 10.08
C PRO A 392 -3.75 36.73 8.55
N PRO A 393 -4.89 36.84 7.82
CA PRO A 393 -6.24 37.14 8.31
C PRO A 393 -7.08 35.94 8.76
N PHE A 394 -6.62 34.70 8.59
CA PHE A 394 -7.43 33.49 8.84
C PHE A 394 -7.49 33.10 10.32
N GLY A 395 -6.42 33.32 11.09
CA GLY A 395 -6.42 33.22 12.55
C GLY A 395 -6.83 31.84 13.09
N ILE A 396 -6.39 30.77 12.45
CA ILE A 396 -6.65 29.39 12.88
C ILE A 396 -5.59 28.95 13.89
N PRO A 397 -5.99 28.52 15.11
CA PRO A 397 -5.05 28.01 16.11
C PRO A 397 -4.34 26.74 15.63
N ALA A 398 -3.15 26.49 16.16
CA ALA A 398 -2.47 25.22 15.99
C ALA A 398 -3.29 24.07 16.57
N GLY A 399 -3.32 22.97 15.84
CA GLY A 399 -3.90 21.70 16.24
C GLY A 399 -3.04 20.94 17.23
N SER A 400 -3.70 20.18 18.09
CA SER A 400 -3.08 19.25 19.03
C SER A 400 -2.62 17.99 18.30
N GLY A 401 -1.58 17.33 18.81
CA GLY A 401 -1.27 15.97 18.38
C GLY A 401 -2.33 14.98 18.82
N GLY A 402 -2.56 13.95 18.02
CA GLY A 402 -3.47 12.86 18.37
C GLY A 402 -2.90 11.98 19.47
N ASN A 403 -3.76 11.36 20.28
CA ASN A 403 -3.31 10.43 21.32
C ASN A 403 -2.79 9.12 20.71
N GLY A 404 -1.81 8.51 21.35
CA GLY A 404 -1.39 7.14 21.04
C GLY A 404 -2.46 6.11 21.42
N GLY A 405 -2.53 5.03 20.65
CA GLY A 405 -3.44 3.91 20.88
C GLY A 405 -2.99 3.03 22.03
N ALA A 406 -3.94 2.31 22.65
CA ALA A 406 -3.62 1.40 23.74
C ALA A 406 -2.89 0.14 23.26
N GLY A 407 -1.99 -0.42 24.07
CA GLY A 407 -1.43 -1.75 23.83
C GLY A 407 -2.41 -2.86 24.20
N GLY A 408 -2.33 -4.00 23.50
CA GLY A 408 -3.17 -5.18 23.75
C GLY A 408 -2.71 -5.99 24.96
N ALA A 409 -3.61 -6.73 25.59
CA ALA A 409 -3.24 -7.60 26.71
C ALA A 409 -2.31 -8.74 26.26
N GLY A 410 -1.40 -9.16 27.14
CA GLY A 410 -0.57 -10.34 26.93
C GLY A 410 -1.37 -11.64 26.96
N GLY A 411 -0.72 -12.73 26.55
CA GLY A 411 -1.31 -14.06 26.56
C GLY A 411 -1.64 -14.54 27.98
N VAL A 412 -2.65 -15.39 28.09
CA VAL A 412 -3.19 -15.83 29.39
C VAL A 412 -2.14 -16.50 30.28
N PHE A 413 -1.27 -17.35 29.71
CA PHE A 413 -0.28 -18.12 30.45
C PHE A 413 1.12 -17.47 30.41
N PHE A 414 1.67 -17.25 29.22
CA PHE A 414 2.95 -16.57 29.02
C PHE A 414 2.82 -15.49 27.94
N GLY A 415 3.20 -14.26 28.27
CA GLY A 415 3.10 -13.16 27.32
C GLY A 415 3.17 -11.78 27.94
N ASN A 416 3.92 -10.89 27.31
CA ASN A 416 3.95 -9.49 27.71
C ASN A 416 2.72 -8.75 27.19
N GLY A 417 2.24 -7.79 27.99
CA GLY A 417 1.31 -6.80 27.48
C GLY A 417 1.96 -5.93 26.41
N GLY A 418 1.21 -5.56 25.38
CA GLY A 418 1.71 -4.68 24.32
C GLY A 418 2.00 -3.28 24.85
N ALA A 419 3.01 -2.63 24.28
CA ALA A 419 3.29 -1.22 24.56
C ALA A 419 2.16 -0.32 24.04
N GLY A 420 1.88 0.78 24.75
CA GLY A 420 1.04 1.84 24.22
C GLY A 420 1.74 2.63 23.12
N GLY A 421 0.97 3.15 22.17
CA GLY A 421 1.51 3.97 21.09
C GLY A 421 1.96 5.35 21.57
N ALA A 422 2.93 5.95 20.88
CA ALA A 422 3.34 7.32 21.16
C ALA A 422 2.24 8.34 20.80
N GLY A 423 2.16 9.44 21.53
CA GLY A 423 1.33 10.58 21.14
C GLY A 423 1.92 11.33 19.94
N GLY A 424 1.05 11.91 19.11
CA GLY A 424 1.43 12.71 17.96
C GLY A 424 1.96 14.08 18.37
N THR A 425 2.73 14.71 17.49
CA THR A 425 3.23 16.08 17.70
C THR A 425 2.10 17.10 17.54
N GLY A 426 2.03 18.11 18.42
CA GLY A 426 1.19 19.29 18.20
C GLY A 426 1.82 20.20 17.15
N GLY A 427 0.99 20.97 16.46
CA GLY A 427 1.48 21.93 15.47
C GLY A 427 2.12 23.17 16.08
N ASP A 428 2.95 23.81 15.27
CA ASP A 428 3.69 25.01 15.63
C ASP A 428 2.73 26.21 15.81
N GLY A 429 3.02 27.07 16.79
CA GLY A 429 2.15 28.22 17.11
C GLY A 429 1.10 27.98 18.20
N GLY A 430 1.20 26.87 18.96
CA GLY A 430 0.48 26.69 20.22
C GLY A 430 -0.17 25.33 20.44
N GLY A 431 0.03 24.36 19.54
CA GLY A 431 -0.53 23.02 19.66
C GLY A 431 0.05 22.26 20.84
N ILE A 432 -0.77 21.45 21.51
CA ILE A 432 -0.29 20.55 22.57
C ILE A 432 0.10 19.21 21.95
N GLY A 433 1.11 18.54 22.50
CA GLY A 433 1.41 17.17 22.11
C GLY A 433 0.30 16.22 22.55
N GLY A 434 0.04 15.19 21.75
CA GLY A 434 -0.92 14.14 22.09
C GLY A 434 -0.44 13.29 23.27
N ALA A 435 -1.37 12.75 24.06
CA ALA A 435 -0.98 11.84 25.14
C ALA A 435 -0.46 10.50 24.59
N GLY A 436 0.47 9.87 25.28
CA GLY A 436 0.86 8.49 25.01
C GLY A 436 -0.26 7.50 25.37
N GLY A 437 -0.34 6.40 24.62
CA GLY A 437 -1.32 5.35 24.84
C GLY A 437 -1.04 4.53 26.10
N ALA A 438 -2.09 4.03 26.75
CA ALA A 438 -1.93 3.09 27.85
C ALA A 438 -1.36 1.75 27.33
N ALA A 439 -0.56 1.07 28.13
CA ALA A 439 -0.07 -0.25 27.78
C ALA A 439 -1.07 -1.36 28.13
N GLY A 440 -0.86 -2.53 27.52
CA GLY A 440 -1.54 -3.76 27.90
C GLY A 440 -0.93 -4.39 29.14
N ASN A 441 -1.72 -5.17 29.86
CA ASN A 441 -1.27 -5.91 31.04
C ASN A 441 -0.67 -7.26 30.66
N GLY A 442 0.30 -7.73 31.45
CA GLY A 442 0.60 -9.16 31.54
C GLY A 442 -0.52 -9.89 32.29
N VAL A 443 -0.63 -11.22 32.12
CA VAL A 443 -1.70 -12.00 32.75
C VAL A 443 -1.18 -12.92 33.86
N LEU A 444 -0.56 -14.06 33.52
CA LEU A 444 -0.02 -14.99 34.51
C LEU A 444 1.51 -14.87 34.63
N ILE A 445 2.21 -15.08 33.52
CA ILE A 445 3.66 -14.87 33.39
C ILE A 445 3.88 -13.88 32.25
N GLY A 446 4.49 -12.74 32.53
CA GLY A 446 4.67 -11.69 31.54
C GLY A 446 4.83 -10.34 32.18
N ASN A 447 5.61 -9.48 31.55
CA ASN A 447 5.69 -8.08 31.95
C ASN A 447 4.40 -7.37 31.53
N GLY A 448 4.05 -6.32 32.27
CA GLY A 448 3.12 -5.32 31.73
C GLY A 448 3.82 -4.54 30.63
N GLY A 449 3.07 -4.09 29.62
CA GLY A 449 3.63 -3.28 28.55
C GLY A 449 4.05 -1.89 29.04
N ASN A 450 4.95 -1.23 28.33
CA ASN A 450 5.30 0.16 28.61
C ASN A 450 4.19 1.11 28.17
N GLY A 451 3.88 2.12 28.97
CA GLY A 451 3.04 3.23 28.52
C GLY A 451 3.72 3.96 27.36
N GLY A 452 2.92 4.41 26.39
CA GLY A 452 3.43 5.20 25.28
C GLY A 452 3.97 6.55 25.77
N ILE A 453 4.96 7.10 25.08
CA ILE A 453 5.46 8.44 25.40
C ILE A 453 4.51 9.52 24.88
N GLY A 454 4.40 10.62 25.60
CA GLY A 454 3.67 11.80 25.12
C GLY A 454 4.31 12.40 23.87
N GLY A 455 3.47 12.89 22.97
CA GLY A 455 3.90 13.73 21.87
C GLY A 455 4.36 15.10 22.37
N ILE A 456 5.08 15.83 21.53
CA ILE A 456 5.61 17.16 21.87
C ILE A 456 4.78 18.27 21.23
N GLY A 457 4.73 19.43 21.87
CA GLY A 457 4.06 20.65 21.44
C GLY A 457 4.41 21.77 22.43
N LEU A 458 3.70 22.90 22.41
CA LEU A 458 3.90 23.97 23.39
C LEU A 458 3.72 23.46 24.83
N THR A 459 2.79 22.51 25.01
CA THR A 459 2.73 21.64 26.20
C THR A 459 2.92 20.19 25.74
N PRO A 460 3.92 19.46 26.25
CA PRO A 460 4.06 18.03 25.97
C PRO A 460 2.84 17.26 26.45
N GLY A 461 2.44 16.26 25.68
CA GLY A 461 1.42 15.31 26.10
C GLY A 461 1.88 14.49 27.29
N ALA A 462 0.93 14.00 28.08
CA ALA A 462 1.24 13.09 29.18
C ALA A 462 1.71 11.73 28.64
N ASP A 463 2.69 11.12 29.30
CA ASP A 463 3.03 9.72 29.06
C ASP A 463 1.86 8.82 29.45
N GLY A 464 1.66 7.77 28.67
CA GLY A 464 0.68 6.73 28.90
C GLY A 464 0.98 5.94 30.17
N ILE A 465 -0.07 5.32 30.69
CA ILE A 465 0.01 4.47 31.88
C ILE A 465 0.60 3.11 31.48
N GLY A 466 1.62 2.66 32.20
CA GLY A 466 2.20 1.32 32.03
C GLY A 466 1.26 0.20 32.48
N GLY A 467 1.40 -0.97 31.87
CA GLY A 467 0.63 -2.16 32.23
C GLY A 467 1.14 -2.79 33.51
N THR A 468 0.24 -3.45 34.25
CA THR A 468 0.63 -4.28 35.39
C THR A 468 1.22 -5.61 34.92
N SER A 469 2.15 -6.15 35.69
CA SER A 469 2.73 -7.47 35.40
C SER A 469 1.77 -8.63 35.64
N GLY A 470 2.20 -9.81 35.16
CA GLY A 470 1.51 -11.06 35.42
C GLY A 470 1.53 -11.45 36.89
N LEU A 471 0.50 -12.19 37.31
CA LEU A 471 0.25 -12.57 38.69
C LEU A 471 1.39 -13.37 39.36
N VAL A 472 2.21 -14.09 38.58
CA VAL A 472 3.21 -15.03 39.10
C VAL A 472 4.63 -14.53 38.86
N LEU A 473 4.93 -14.08 37.64
CA LEU A 473 6.26 -13.61 37.24
C LEU A 473 6.11 -12.52 36.18
N GLY A 474 6.94 -11.49 36.29
CA GLY A 474 6.98 -10.38 35.34
C GLY A 474 7.07 -9.04 36.07
N LEU A 475 7.69 -8.07 35.42
CA LEU A 475 7.83 -6.71 35.91
C LEU A 475 6.73 -5.82 35.35
N ASP A 476 6.20 -4.90 36.17
CA ASP A 476 5.32 -3.86 35.67
C ASP A 476 6.00 -3.06 34.56
N GLY A 477 5.20 -2.56 33.63
CA GLY A 477 5.68 -1.70 32.57
C GLY A 477 6.13 -0.34 33.09
N PHE A 478 6.91 0.35 32.26
CA PHE A 478 7.27 1.74 32.53
C PHE A 478 6.02 2.60 32.73
N ASN A 479 6.02 3.41 33.79
CA ASN A 479 4.91 4.27 34.22
C ASN A 479 3.63 3.52 34.68
N ALA A 480 3.75 2.26 35.09
CA ALA A 480 2.62 1.53 35.66
C ALA A 480 2.20 2.09 37.03
N PRO A 481 0.89 2.10 37.37
CA PRO A 481 0.42 2.56 38.66
C PRO A 481 0.94 1.64 39.77
N ALA A 482 1.37 2.24 40.90
CA ALA A 482 1.77 1.45 42.06
C ALA A 482 0.60 0.60 42.57
N SER A 483 0.80 -0.72 42.62
CA SER A 483 -0.22 -1.63 43.12
C SER A 483 -0.45 -1.44 44.62
N THR A 484 -1.72 -1.50 45.03
CA THR A 484 -2.13 -1.52 46.44
C THR A 484 -2.09 -2.93 47.05
N SER A 485 -1.78 -3.95 46.25
CA SER A 485 -1.65 -5.34 46.71
C SER A 485 -0.27 -5.60 47.34
N PRO A 486 -0.20 -6.00 48.62
CA PRO A 486 1.07 -6.33 49.27
C PRO A 486 1.83 -7.48 48.60
N LEU A 487 1.11 -8.42 47.98
CA LEU A 487 1.70 -9.54 47.26
C LEU A 487 2.41 -9.06 45.98
N HIS A 488 1.80 -8.12 45.26
CA HIS A 488 2.40 -7.53 44.07
C HIS A 488 3.65 -6.74 44.41
N THR A 489 3.60 -5.91 45.46
CA THR A 489 4.78 -5.16 45.92
C THR A 489 5.94 -6.10 46.27
N LEU A 490 5.66 -7.22 46.96
CA LEU A 490 6.68 -8.22 47.30
C LEU A 490 7.25 -8.90 46.05
N GLN A 491 6.39 -9.25 45.08
CA GLN A 491 6.82 -9.81 43.78
C GLN A 491 7.79 -8.87 43.07
N GLN A 492 7.43 -7.58 42.93
CA GLN A 492 8.27 -6.58 42.27
C GLN A 492 9.62 -6.38 42.99
N GLN A 493 9.65 -6.40 44.32
CA GLN A 493 10.89 -6.34 45.10
C GLN A 493 11.79 -7.57 44.88
N ALA A 494 11.20 -8.77 44.86
CA ALA A 494 11.95 -10.00 44.61
C ALA A 494 12.55 -10.00 43.20
N LEU A 495 11.80 -9.55 42.19
CA LEU A 495 12.29 -9.43 40.81
C LEU A 495 13.42 -8.41 40.69
N ASN A 496 13.33 -7.26 41.37
CA ASN A 496 14.43 -6.29 41.41
C ASN A 496 15.70 -6.87 42.06
N ALA A 497 15.57 -7.68 43.12
CA ALA A 497 16.71 -8.37 43.73
C ALA A 497 17.34 -9.42 42.80
N ILE A 498 16.52 -10.08 41.96
CA ILE A 498 16.99 -11.01 40.91
C ILE A 498 17.70 -10.26 39.78
N ASN A 499 17.18 -9.11 39.38
CA ASN A 499 17.75 -8.30 38.29
C ASN A 499 19.08 -7.64 38.68
N ALA A 500 19.23 -7.16 39.92
CA ALA A 500 20.39 -6.41 40.37
C ALA A 500 21.77 -7.03 40.02
N PRO A 501 22.03 -8.33 40.26
CA PRO A 501 23.32 -8.93 39.87
C PRO A 501 23.51 -9.03 38.35
N VAL A 502 22.43 -9.22 37.58
CA VAL A 502 22.50 -9.33 36.10
C VAL A 502 22.70 -7.96 35.47
N GLU A 503 22.01 -6.95 35.99
CA GLU A 503 22.14 -5.56 35.55
C GLU A 503 23.54 -5.02 35.88
N ALA A 504 24.07 -5.32 37.07
CA ALA A 504 25.45 -4.97 37.43
C ALA A 504 26.50 -5.66 36.55
N ALA A 505 26.23 -6.89 36.10
CA ALA A 505 27.17 -7.67 35.28
C ALA A 505 27.09 -7.34 33.78
N THR A 506 25.92 -6.96 33.27
CA THR A 506 25.66 -6.87 31.82
C THR A 506 25.14 -5.50 31.36
N GLY A 507 24.81 -4.61 32.29
CA GLY A 507 24.14 -3.34 32.00
C GLY A 507 22.67 -3.46 31.62
N ARG A 508 22.08 -4.67 31.72
CA ARG A 508 20.69 -4.97 31.36
C ARG A 508 20.05 -5.89 32.41
N PRO A 509 18.77 -5.72 32.74
CA PRO A 509 18.08 -6.63 33.66
C PRO A 509 17.91 -8.01 33.03
N LEU A 510 17.56 -9.01 33.86
CA LEU A 510 17.15 -10.32 33.36
C LEU A 510 15.70 -10.29 32.88
N ILE A 511 14.82 -9.69 33.69
CA ILE A 511 13.38 -9.55 33.45
C ILE A 511 13.02 -8.07 33.58
N GLY A 512 12.40 -7.49 32.57
CA GLY A 512 11.93 -6.12 32.57
C GLY A 512 12.00 -5.51 31.19
N ASN A 513 11.17 -4.53 30.92
CA ASN A 513 11.18 -3.87 29.62
C ASN A 513 12.30 -2.83 29.55
N GLY A 514 12.72 -2.51 28.34
CA GLY A 514 13.60 -1.39 28.08
C GLY A 514 12.92 -0.09 28.46
N THR A 515 13.72 0.86 28.94
CA THR A 515 13.26 2.22 29.25
C THR A 515 12.99 2.98 27.95
N PRO A 516 11.81 3.61 27.81
CA PRO A 516 11.58 4.53 26.70
C PRO A 516 12.59 5.68 26.68
N GLY A 517 12.94 6.15 25.48
CA GLY A 517 13.64 7.41 25.29
C GLY A 517 12.77 8.58 25.75
N ALA A 518 13.39 9.62 26.30
CA ALA A 518 12.66 10.78 26.79
C ALA A 518 11.97 11.53 25.63
N ALA A 519 10.74 12.00 25.83
CA ALA A 519 10.04 12.81 24.85
C ALA A 519 10.85 14.09 24.52
N GLY A 520 10.89 14.45 23.23
CA GLY A 520 11.64 15.60 22.71
C GLY A 520 13.16 15.41 22.61
N SER A 521 13.72 14.27 23.04
CA SER A 521 15.17 14.04 23.01
C SER A 521 15.69 13.40 21.72
N GLY A 522 14.82 12.74 20.94
CA GLY A 522 15.23 11.87 19.83
C GLY A 522 16.09 10.67 20.28
N ALA A 523 16.15 10.38 21.59
CA ALA A 523 17.01 9.32 22.11
C ALA A 523 16.40 7.93 21.86
N ASP A 524 17.26 6.97 21.56
CA ASP A 524 16.85 5.58 21.40
C ASP A 524 16.23 5.00 22.69
N GLY A 525 15.26 4.11 22.51
CA GLY A 525 14.78 3.25 23.58
C GLY A 525 15.83 2.22 23.95
N THR A 526 15.97 1.91 25.24
CA THR A 526 16.94 0.89 25.66
C THR A 526 16.42 -0.52 25.39
N ALA A 527 17.33 -1.48 25.30
CA ALA A 527 16.94 -2.86 25.08
C ALA A 527 16.25 -3.47 26.31
N GLY A 528 15.30 -4.38 26.08
CA GLY A 528 14.65 -5.15 27.13
C GLY A 528 15.60 -6.08 27.89
N GLY A 529 15.11 -6.65 29.00
CA GLY A 529 15.85 -7.63 29.79
C GLY A 529 16.19 -8.89 29.00
N TRP A 530 17.27 -9.58 29.36
CA TRP A 530 17.80 -10.70 28.58
C TRP A 530 16.82 -11.86 28.37
N LEU A 531 16.00 -12.18 29.37
CA LEU A 531 15.07 -13.31 29.32
C LEU A 531 13.67 -12.88 28.89
N LEU A 532 13.08 -11.94 29.62
CA LEU A 532 11.72 -11.45 29.39
C LEU A 532 11.72 -9.93 29.43
N GLY A 533 11.47 -9.29 28.29
CA GLY A 533 11.51 -7.85 28.22
C GLY A 533 11.25 -7.33 26.82
N ASP A 534 10.25 -6.47 26.73
CA ASP A 534 10.02 -5.69 25.52
C ASP A 534 11.09 -4.61 25.39
N GLY A 535 11.33 -4.14 24.18
CA GLY A 535 12.16 -2.98 23.94
C GLY A 535 11.54 -1.69 24.45
N GLY A 536 12.37 -0.74 24.89
CA GLY A 536 11.91 0.62 25.17
C GLY A 536 11.50 1.33 23.87
N ALA A 537 10.46 2.16 23.92
CA ALA A 537 10.12 3.00 22.78
C ALA A 537 11.20 4.06 22.54
N GLY A 538 11.45 4.43 21.29
CA GLY A 538 12.29 5.57 20.95
C GLY A 538 11.63 6.89 21.36
N GLY A 539 12.44 7.84 21.82
CA GLY A 539 12.01 9.19 22.16
C GLY A 539 11.57 9.97 20.92
N SER A 540 10.47 10.70 21.01
CA SER A 540 10.14 11.72 20.02
C SER A 540 11.23 12.79 19.95
N SER A 541 11.46 13.35 18.78
CA SER A 541 12.41 14.44 18.56
C SER A 541 11.85 15.81 18.98
N THR A 542 12.68 16.86 19.03
CA THR A 542 12.26 18.24 19.37
C THR A 542 11.48 18.90 18.22
N ALA A 543 10.41 19.65 18.52
CA ALA A 543 9.63 20.37 17.49
C ALA A 543 10.43 21.52 16.89
N GLY A 544 10.21 21.80 15.62
CA GLY A 544 10.91 22.84 14.87
C GLY A 544 12.40 22.58 14.66
N SER A 545 12.88 21.37 14.93
CA SER A 545 14.29 21.01 14.80
C SER A 545 14.63 20.27 13.50
N GLY A 546 13.63 19.64 12.88
CA GLY A 546 13.82 18.71 11.76
C GLY A 546 14.68 17.49 12.10
N LEU A 547 14.90 17.17 13.38
CA LEU A 547 15.72 16.04 13.80
C LEU A 547 14.90 14.74 13.87
N ASP A 548 15.55 13.62 13.62
CA ASP A 548 14.92 12.30 13.60
C ASP A 548 14.47 11.83 14.99
N GLY A 549 13.45 10.98 15.01
CA GLY A 549 13.02 10.26 16.19
C GLY A 549 14.00 9.15 16.59
N GLY A 550 14.07 8.84 17.88
CA GLY A 550 14.91 7.77 18.39
C GLY A 550 14.44 6.40 17.92
N THR A 551 15.36 5.46 17.74
CA THR A 551 15.01 4.07 17.42
C THR A 551 14.42 3.34 18.62
N GLY A 552 13.56 2.37 18.38
CA GLY A 552 13.05 1.46 19.39
C GLY A 552 14.13 0.48 19.85
N GLY A 553 14.15 0.19 21.15
CA GLY A 553 15.04 -0.80 21.73
C GLY A 553 14.72 -2.22 21.27
N ALA A 554 15.72 -3.09 21.16
CA ALA A 554 15.49 -4.51 20.91
C ALA A 554 14.94 -5.22 22.16
N ALA A 555 14.09 -6.22 21.96
CA ALA A 555 13.64 -7.11 23.02
C ALA A 555 14.71 -8.13 23.45
N GLY A 556 14.40 -8.87 24.51
CA GLY A 556 15.22 -9.96 25.06
C GLY A 556 15.16 -11.27 24.28
N LEU A 557 15.13 -12.39 25.00
CA LEU A 557 14.80 -13.70 24.43
C LEU A 557 13.31 -13.78 24.07
N TRP A 558 12.46 -13.25 24.95
CA TRP A 558 11.01 -13.10 24.79
C TRP A 558 10.61 -11.63 24.95
N GLY A 559 9.84 -11.11 24.02
CA GLY A 559 9.28 -9.76 24.10
C GLY A 559 9.15 -9.09 22.75
N THR A 560 8.33 -8.05 22.65
CA THR A 560 8.17 -7.26 21.42
C THR A 560 9.23 -6.17 21.35
N GLY A 561 9.72 -5.88 20.15
CA GLY A 561 10.61 -4.73 19.94
C GLY A 561 9.91 -3.42 20.32
N GLY A 562 10.69 -2.43 20.77
CA GLY A 562 10.16 -1.10 21.09
C GLY A 562 9.72 -0.36 19.82
N THR A 563 8.71 0.49 19.92
CA THR A 563 8.31 1.35 18.80
C THR A 563 9.37 2.43 18.54
N GLY A 564 9.53 2.87 17.30
CA GLY A 564 10.33 4.06 16.99
C GLY A 564 9.66 5.35 17.46
N GLY A 565 10.47 6.36 17.77
CA GLY A 565 10.02 7.70 18.14
C GLY A 565 9.59 8.52 16.92
N ALA A 566 8.69 9.48 17.12
CA ALA A 566 8.29 10.39 16.05
C ALA A 566 9.39 11.41 15.71
N GLY A 567 9.54 11.73 14.43
CA GLY A 567 10.43 12.79 13.95
C GLY A 567 9.94 14.20 14.33
N GLY A 568 10.86 15.16 14.40
CA GLY A 568 10.57 16.54 14.80
C GLY A 568 10.03 17.35 13.62
N SER A 569 9.09 18.26 13.84
CA SER A 569 8.66 19.20 12.78
C SER A 569 9.83 20.07 12.32
N GLY A 570 9.78 20.54 11.07
CA GLY A 570 10.78 21.42 10.49
C GLY A 570 10.71 22.86 11.03
N GLY A 571 9.55 23.34 11.46
CA GLY A 571 9.39 24.70 11.97
C GLY A 571 9.51 25.79 10.90
N THR A 572 9.20 27.02 11.27
CA THR A 572 9.18 28.16 10.34
C THR A 572 10.53 28.88 10.31
N ASP A 573 11.27 28.81 9.19
CA ASP A 573 12.41 29.71 8.95
C ASP A 573 11.94 30.98 8.22
N SER A 574 12.72 32.06 8.32
CA SER A 574 12.43 33.34 7.67
C SER A 574 12.52 33.28 6.14
N ILE A 575 13.14 32.22 5.60
CA ILE A 575 13.46 32.08 4.18
C ILE A 575 12.87 30.80 3.59
N SER A 576 13.15 29.59 4.09
CA SER A 576 12.63 28.32 3.54
C SER A 576 12.32 27.31 4.63
N GLY A 577 11.24 26.55 4.48
CA GLY A 577 10.88 25.50 5.41
C GLY A 577 11.98 24.45 5.59
N ILE A 578 12.27 24.09 6.84
CA ILE A 578 13.20 22.99 7.14
C ILE A 578 12.45 21.67 6.91
N ALA A 579 13.13 20.63 6.44
CA ALA A 579 12.52 19.31 6.37
C ALA A 579 12.13 18.81 7.77
N GLY A 580 11.02 18.09 7.85
CA GLY A 580 10.70 17.33 9.05
C GLY A 580 11.68 16.19 9.22
N GLY A 581 11.99 15.85 10.47
CA GLY A 581 12.86 14.71 10.79
C GLY A 581 12.17 13.39 10.53
N ASP A 582 12.94 12.35 10.25
CA ASP A 582 12.41 11.02 10.00
C ASP A 582 11.92 10.37 11.30
N GLY A 583 10.97 9.45 11.17
CA GLY A 583 10.59 8.57 12.28
C GLY A 583 11.70 7.59 12.61
N GLY A 584 11.89 7.30 13.90
CA GLY A 584 12.84 6.29 14.34
C GLY A 584 12.43 4.89 13.90
N ALA A 585 13.39 4.01 13.65
CA ALA A 585 13.11 2.62 13.33
C ALA A 585 12.54 1.87 14.56
N GLY A 586 11.69 0.87 14.32
CA GLY A 586 11.24 -0.06 15.35
C GLY A 586 12.37 -1.01 15.79
N GLY A 587 12.36 -1.39 17.05
CA GLY A 587 13.32 -2.33 17.61
C GLY A 587 13.06 -3.77 17.18
N ALA A 588 14.10 -4.61 17.20
CA ALA A 588 13.94 -6.02 16.90
C ALA A 588 13.12 -6.76 17.98
N GLY A 589 12.29 -7.71 17.56
CA GLY A 589 11.59 -8.63 18.44
C GLY A 589 12.53 -9.59 19.17
N GLY A 590 12.02 -10.24 20.21
CA GLY A 590 12.83 -11.10 21.07
C GLY A 590 13.40 -12.30 20.31
N TRP A 591 14.66 -12.65 20.55
CA TRP A 591 15.40 -13.59 19.69
C TRP A 591 14.66 -14.90 19.41
N LEU A 592 13.97 -15.47 20.40
CA LEU A 592 13.17 -16.69 20.20
C LEU A 592 11.75 -16.37 19.73
N SER A 593 11.09 -15.41 20.38
CA SER A 593 9.72 -15.05 20.07
C SER A 593 9.41 -13.61 20.47
N GLY A 594 8.73 -12.93 19.56
CA GLY A 594 8.40 -11.53 19.70
C GLY A 594 8.33 -10.84 18.36
N THR A 595 7.32 -10.00 18.17
CA THR A 595 7.22 -9.18 16.98
C THR A 595 8.24 -8.05 17.01
N GLY A 596 8.70 -7.63 15.84
CA GLY A 596 9.40 -6.35 15.71
C GLY A 596 8.51 -5.19 16.16
N GLY A 597 9.14 -4.12 16.64
CA GLY A 597 8.46 -2.88 16.98
C GLY A 597 8.02 -2.12 15.72
N ALA A 598 6.96 -1.32 15.84
CA ALA A 598 6.53 -0.44 14.76
C ALA A 598 7.53 0.71 14.56
N GLY A 599 7.71 1.18 13.34
CA GLY A 599 8.45 2.40 13.04
C GLY A 599 7.70 3.66 13.51
N GLY A 600 8.44 4.71 13.86
CA GLY A 600 7.88 6.01 14.23
C GLY A 600 7.35 6.78 13.02
N SER A 601 6.42 7.70 13.24
CA SER A 601 5.97 8.62 12.19
C SER A 601 7.03 9.69 11.88
N GLY A 602 7.11 10.14 10.64
CA GLY A 602 7.91 11.32 10.30
C GLY A 602 7.37 12.61 10.94
N GLY A 603 8.20 13.64 11.01
CA GLY A 603 7.82 14.99 11.43
C GLY A 603 7.31 15.83 10.24
N ALA A 604 6.39 16.76 10.49
CA ALA A 604 5.89 17.65 9.44
C ALA A 604 7.00 18.55 8.87
N GLY A 605 6.97 18.79 7.56
CA GLY A 605 7.84 19.78 6.93
C GLY A 605 7.50 21.18 7.40
N GLY A 606 8.51 22.02 7.60
CA GLY A 606 8.33 23.41 8.01
C GLY A 606 7.77 24.29 6.89
N ASP A 607 7.06 25.36 7.23
CA ASP A 607 6.50 26.27 6.24
C ASP A 607 7.55 27.23 5.66
N GLY A 608 7.35 27.58 4.39
CA GLY A 608 8.11 28.61 3.69
C GLY A 608 7.90 30.00 4.29
N GLY A 609 8.96 30.81 4.33
CA GLY A 609 8.93 32.14 4.92
C GLY A 609 8.00 33.13 4.19
N VAL A 610 7.38 34.06 4.93
CA VAL A 610 6.42 35.05 4.40
C VAL A 610 7.07 36.16 3.55
N LEU A 611 8.39 36.37 3.68
CA LEU A 611 9.11 37.55 3.13
C LEU A 611 10.13 37.23 2.03
N GLY A 612 10.09 36.03 1.43
CA GLY A 612 10.96 35.61 0.33
C GLY A 612 10.40 34.41 -0.43
N SER A 613 11.03 34.01 -1.55
CA SER A 613 10.70 32.79 -2.31
C SER A 613 11.05 31.55 -1.48
N GLY A 614 10.19 31.22 -0.53
CA GLY A 614 10.41 30.16 0.45
C GLY A 614 9.61 28.93 0.11
N ASP A 615 10.33 27.86 -0.22
CA ASP A 615 9.74 26.54 -0.42
C ASP A 615 9.32 25.97 0.94
N GLY A 616 8.24 25.20 0.94
CA GLY A 616 7.88 24.34 2.06
C GLY A 616 8.91 23.23 2.23
N GLY A 617 9.26 22.92 3.47
CA GLY A 617 10.13 21.80 3.79
C GLY A 617 9.45 20.47 3.48
N ALA A 618 10.22 19.45 3.06
CA ALA A 618 9.66 18.12 2.90
C ALA A 618 9.20 17.55 4.25
N GLY A 619 8.14 16.74 4.25
CA GLY A 619 7.76 15.92 5.39
C GLY A 619 8.80 14.83 5.63
N GLY A 620 9.07 14.53 6.89
CA GLY A 620 9.94 13.43 7.28
C GLY A 620 9.36 12.08 6.87
N ALA A 621 10.23 11.14 6.54
CA ALA A 621 9.84 9.77 6.24
C ALA A 621 9.40 9.03 7.51
N GLY A 622 8.57 8.01 7.34
CA GLY A 622 8.27 7.06 8.41
C GLY A 622 9.46 6.14 8.69
N GLY A 623 9.67 5.80 9.96
CA GLY A 623 10.70 4.84 10.37
C GLY A 623 10.39 3.43 9.88
N SER A 624 11.42 2.62 9.64
CA SER A 624 11.21 1.21 9.30
C SER A 624 10.69 0.40 10.48
N GLY A 625 9.92 -0.65 10.21
CA GLY A 625 9.53 -1.63 11.21
C GLY A 625 10.71 -2.53 11.62
N GLY A 626 10.74 -2.94 12.88
CA GLY A 626 11.76 -3.83 13.41
C GLY A 626 11.63 -5.26 12.89
N ALA A 627 12.73 -6.00 12.82
CA ALA A 627 12.67 -7.42 12.45
C ALA A 627 12.02 -8.26 13.55
N GLY A 628 11.30 -9.31 13.15
CA GLY A 628 10.79 -10.33 14.07
C GLY A 628 11.89 -11.20 14.66
N GLY A 629 11.64 -11.74 15.85
CA GLY A 629 12.44 -12.82 16.43
C GLY A 629 12.36 -14.12 15.62
N LEU A 630 13.02 -15.20 16.03
CA LEU A 630 13.02 -16.50 15.31
C LEU A 630 11.62 -16.97 14.89
N LEU A 631 10.61 -16.79 15.76
CA LEU A 631 9.20 -17.12 15.53
C LEU A 631 8.29 -15.89 15.34
N GLY A 632 8.85 -14.68 15.40
CA GLY A 632 8.08 -13.44 15.42
C GLY A 632 7.75 -12.89 14.04
N ALA A 633 6.74 -12.03 13.96
CA ALA A 633 6.48 -11.23 12.76
C ALA A 633 7.33 -9.97 12.75
N GLY A 634 7.56 -9.42 11.56
CA GLY A 634 8.11 -8.09 11.41
C GLY A 634 7.18 -7.01 11.97
N GLY A 635 7.74 -5.90 12.42
CA GLY A 635 6.99 -4.71 12.82
C GLY A 635 6.52 -3.92 11.61
N THR A 636 5.46 -3.12 11.77
CA THR A 636 4.95 -2.25 10.70
C THR A 636 5.86 -1.03 10.50
N GLY A 637 5.97 -0.55 9.27
CA GLY A 637 6.60 0.74 8.97
C GLY A 637 5.77 1.91 9.49
N GLY A 638 6.45 3.00 9.83
CA GLY A 638 5.83 4.26 10.24
C GLY A 638 5.29 5.05 9.06
N THR A 639 4.37 5.97 9.31
CA THR A 639 3.79 6.84 8.28
C THR A 639 4.71 8.02 7.96
N GLY A 640 4.82 8.37 6.68
CA GLY A 640 5.42 9.63 6.26
C GLY A 640 4.56 10.83 6.65
N ALA A 641 5.19 11.99 6.83
CA ALA A 641 4.51 13.21 7.27
C ALA A 641 4.11 14.13 6.13
N ILE A 642 3.26 15.12 6.44
CA ILE A 642 2.91 16.18 5.51
C ILE A 642 4.12 17.08 5.20
N GLY A 643 4.25 17.50 3.94
CA GLY A 643 5.19 18.55 3.55
C GLY A 643 4.68 19.95 3.90
N GLY A 644 5.59 20.87 4.19
CA GLY A 644 5.26 22.22 4.61
C GLY A 644 4.58 23.05 3.53
N PHE A 645 3.87 24.09 3.96
CA PHE A 645 3.22 25.05 3.08
C PHE A 645 4.25 25.94 2.36
N SER A 646 3.98 26.31 1.11
CA SER A 646 4.74 27.37 0.43
C SER A 646 4.46 28.75 1.04
N GLY A 647 5.41 29.69 0.95
CA GLY A 647 5.23 31.07 1.41
C GLY A 647 4.09 31.81 0.70
N LEU A 648 3.28 32.56 1.47
CA LEU A 648 2.04 33.22 1.00
C LEU A 648 2.25 34.36 -0.03
N LEU A 649 3.47 34.88 -0.19
CA LEU A 649 3.73 36.15 -0.90
C LEU A 649 4.82 36.09 -1.97
N ALA A 650 5.39 34.91 -2.26
CA ALA A 650 6.46 34.74 -3.24
C ALA A 650 6.43 33.35 -3.91
N SER A 651 7.12 33.22 -5.04
CA SER A 651 7.24 32.00 -5.84
C SER A 651 8.05 30.90 -5.14
N GLY A 652 7.42 30.14 -4.26
CA GLY A 652 7.98 28.93 -3.65
C GLY A 652 7.11 27.70 -3.92
N ASP A 653 7.68 26.51 -3.87
CA ASP A 653 6.97 25.24 -4.02
C ASP A 653 6.46 24.71 -2.66
N GLY A 654 5.36 23.96 -2.67
CA GLY A 654 4.92 23.20 -1.50
C GLY A 654 5.88 22.04 -1.22
N GLY A 655 6.12 21.73 0.06
CA GLY A 655 7.01 20.64 0.43
C GLY A 655 6.47 19.28 0.03
N ALA A 656 7.31 18.34 -0.42
CA ALA A 656 6.86 16.97 -0.68
C ALA A 656 6.46 16.27 0.62
N GLY A 657 5.47 15.38 0.56
CA GLY A 657 5.15 14.48 1.65
C GLY A 657 6.26 13.45 1.87
N GLY A 658 6.48 13.06 3.11
CA GLY A 658 7.48 12.05 3.46
C GLY A 658 7.10 10.66 2.99
N ALA A 659 8.08 9.81 2.66
CA ALA A 659 7.80 8.42 2.31
C ALA A 659 7.33 7.61 3.53
N GLY A 660 6.54 6.58 3.30
CA GLY A 660 6.23 5.59 4.32
C GLY A 660 7.43 4.69 4.63
N GLY A 661 7.57 4.29 5.89
CA GLY A 661 8.63 3.38 6.32
C GLY A 661 8.41 1.96 5.82
N ALA A 662 9.49 1.23 5.54
CA ALA A 662 9.38 -0.18 5.16
C ALA A 662 8.93 -1.04 6.34
N GLY A 663 8.18 -2.11 6.07
CA GLY A 663 7.85 -3.14 7.04
C GLY A 663 9.09 -3.98 7.41
N GLY A 664 9.11 -4.46 8.65
CA GLY A 664 10.19 -5.31 9.15
C GLY A 664 10.14 -6.72 8.58
N ALA A 665 11.29 -7.38 8.46
CA ALA A 665 11.34 -8.78 8.05
C ALA A 665 10.76 -9.71 9.12
N GLY A 666 10.09 -10.79 8.68
CA GLY A 666 9.64 -11.87 9.54
C GLY A 666 10.78 -12.74 10.07
N GLY A 667 10.51 -13.44 11.15
CA GLY A 667 11.41 -14.39 11.78
C GLY A 667 11.76 -15.59 10.90
N LEU A 668 13.01 -16.07 10.97
CA LEU A 668 13.50 -17.19 10.14
C LEU A 668 12.57 -18.44 10.14
N LEU A 669 11.95 -18.74 11.28
CA LEU A 669 11.02 -19.87 11.47
C LEU A 669 9.57 -19.39 11.75
N GLY A 670 9.29 -18.09 11.58
CA GLY A 670 7.98 -17.48 11.83
C GLY A 670 6.85 -18.17 11.08
N GLY A 671 7.11 -18.65 9.87
CA GLY A 671 6.15 -19.44 9.08
C GLY A 671 5.57 -20.66 9.76
N LEU A 672 6.29 -21.31 10.68
CA LEU A 672 5.79 -22.48 11.40
C LEU A 672 4.62 -22.12 12.34
N VAL A 673 4.56 -20.86 12.77
CA VAL A 673 3.51 -20.33 13.64
C VAL A 673 2.62 -19.31 12.93
N GLY A 674 2.76 -19.19 11.61
CA GLY A 674 2.01 -18.23 10.80
C GLY A 674 2.41 -16.79 11.02
N ALA A 675 3.65 -16.50 11.43
CA ALA A 675 4.19 -15.15 11.48
C ALA A 675 4.83 -14.76 10.14
N GLY A 676 4.62 -13.52 9.71
CA GLY A 676 5.04 -12.99 8.41
C GLY A 676 5.91 -11.74 8.50
N GLY A 677 6.17 -11.13 7.35
CA GLY A 677 6.74 -9.78 7.30
C GLY A 677 5.75 -8.73 7.82
N GLY A 678 6.27 -7.58 8.26
CA GLY A 678 5.46 -6.45 8.68
C GLY A 678 4.99 -5.61 7.49
N ASP A 679 3.88 -4.89 7.65
CA ASP A 679 3.35 -4.03 6.60
C ASP A 679 4.17 -2.74 6.45
N GLY A 680 4.25 -2.20 5.23
CA GLY A 680 4.82 -0.89 4.96
C GLY A 680 3.91 0.24 5.43
N GLY A 681 4.50 1.36 5.83
CA GLY A 681 3.78 2.56 6.25
C GLY A 681 3.23 3.36 5.07
N ALA A 682 2.18 4.15 5.32
CA ALA A 682 1.63 5.05 4.32
C ALA A 682 2.55 6.24 4.04
N GLY A 683 2.57 6.71 2.79
CA GLY A 683 3.21 7.96 2.40
C GLY A 683 2.46 9.18 2.92
N GLY A 684 3.20 10.24 3.22
CA GLY A 684 2.69 11.51 3.69
C GLY A 684 2.14 12.39 2.58
N THR A 685 1.37 13.41 2.94
CA THR A 685 0.73 14.29 1.98
C THR A 685 1.65 15.42 1.53
N GLY A 686 1.53 15.82 0.27
CA GLY A 686 2.24 16.99 -0.23
C GLY A 686 1.69 18.28 0.37
N GLY A 687 2.58 19.24 0.61
CA GLY A 687 2.25 20.57 1.10
C GLY A 687 1.54 21.43 0.08
N PHE A 688 0.83 22.44 0.57
CA PHE A 688 -0.01 23.29 -0.26
C PHE A 688 0.79 24.42 -0.91
N HIS A 689 0.25 24.91 -2.02
CA HIS A 689 0.69 26.14 -2.67
C HIS A 689 -0.42 27.20 -2.63
N GLY A 690 -0.06 28.46 -2.30
CA GLY A 690 -1.00 29.53 -1.96
C GLY A 690 -0.94 30.82 -2.80
N ASP A 691 -0.03 30.97 -3.76
CA ASP A 691 0.11 32.20 -4.58
C ASP A 691 -0.14 31.95 -6.08
N ALA A 692 -0.48 32.99 -6.85
CA ALA A 692 -0.96 32.91 -8.24
C ALA A 692 0.13 33.11 -9.32
N VAL A 693 1.42 33.08 -8.96
CA VAL A 693 2.48 33.58 -9.84
C VAL A 693 3.27 32.47 -10.56
N THR A 694 3.93 31.50 -9.88
CA THR A 694 4.72 30.43 -10.58
C THR A 694 5.06 29.14 -9.79
N GLY A 695 4.47 28.80 -8.64
CA GLY A 695 4.87 27.61 -7.84
C GLY A 695 3.99 26.36 -8.03
N THR A 696 4.48 25.22 -7.55
CA THR A 696 3.81 23.91 -7.58
C THR A 696 3.48 23.42 -6.18
N ALA A 697 2.36 22.72 -6.01
CA ALA A 697 2.07 22.06 -4.76
C ALA A 697 2.93 20.80 -4.59
N GLY A 698 3.21 20.42 -3.34
CA GLY A 698 4.08 19.31 -3.03
C GLY A 698 3.56 17.98 -3.52
N ALA A 699 4.44 17.10 -3.97
CA ALA A 699 4.07 15.72 -4.30
C ALA A 699 3.74 14.93 -3.02
N GLY A 700 2.86 13.93 -3.13
CA GLY A 700 2.65 12.95 -2.07
C GLY A 700 3.84 12.00 -1.95
N GLY A 701 4.15 11.56 -0.73
CA GLY A 701 5.21 10.60 -0.47
C GLY A 701 4.83 9.19 -0.94
N THR A 702 5.82 8.37 -1.29
CA THR A 702 5.55 6.97 -1.67
C THR A 702 5.19 6.14 -0.45
N GLY A 703 4.41 5.08 -0.63
CA GLY A 703 4.19 4.07 0.38
C GLY A 703 5.45 3.24 0.65
N GLY A 704 5.61 2.78 1.89
CA GLY A 704 6.72 1.91 2.28
C GLY A 704 6.53 0.49 1.75
N ALA A 705 7.61 -0.22 1.43
CA ALA A 705 7.53 -1.62 1.04
C ALA A 705 7.11 -2.51 2.22
N GLY A 706 6.37 -3.58 1.94
CA GLY A 706 6.11 -4.64 2.90
C GLY A 706 7.38 -5.45 3.18
N GLY A 707 7.51 -5.94 4.42
CA GLY A 707 8.63 -6.79 4.82
C GLY A 707 8.52 -8.20 4.25
N ASP A 708 9.66 -8.80 3.92
CA ASP A 708 9.69 -10.21 3.53
C ASP A 708 9.40 -11.12 4.73
N ALA A 709 8.79 -12.28 4.48
CA ALA A 709 8.67 -13.34 5.47
C ALA A 709 10.01 -14.07 5.74
N GLY A 710 10.01 -14.95 6.73
CA GLY A 710 11.18 -15.76 7.08
C GLY A 710 11.48 -16.89 6.09
N LEU A 711 12.63 -17.54 6.27
CA LEU A 711 13.14 -18.57 5.36
C LEU A 711 12.15 -19.71 5.11
N LEU A 712 11.57 -20.33 6.14
CA LEU A 712 10.76 -21.54 5.94
C LEU A 712 9.33 -21.25 5.47
N GLY A 713 8.74 -20.17 5.92
CA GLY A 713 7.41 -19.80 5.45
C GLY A 713 6.85 -18.56 6.11
N GLY A 714 5.57 -18.30 5.83
CA GLY A 714 4.82 -17.16 6.35
C GLY A 714 4.50 -16.15 5.25
N PRO A 715 3.47 -15.32 5.44
CA PRO A 715 3.08 -14.34 4.45
C PRO A 715 4.04 -13.15 4.41
N GLY A 716 4.27 -12.59 3.22
CA GLY A 716 4.92 -11.29 3.10
C GLY A 716 4.01 -10.18 3.62
N GLY A 717 4.60 -9.08 4.10
CA GLY A 717 3.86 -7.91 4.55
C GLY A 717 3.25 -7.13 3.38
N ALA A 718 2.15 -6.42 3.62
CA ALA A 718 1.56 -5.55 2.62
C ALA A 718 2.42 -4.31 2.37
N GLY A 719 2.42 -3.80 1.14
CA GLY A 719 2.94 -2.48 0.83
C GLY A 719 2.05 -1.37 1.40
N GLY A 720 2.68 -0.29 1.84
CA GLY A 720 1.99 0.90 2.30
C GLY A 720 1.40 1.71 1.15
N THR A 721 0.38 2.51 1.45
CA THR A 721 -0.30 3.31 0.43
C THR A 721 0.49 4.57 0.08
N GLY A 722 0.40 5.03 -1.16
CA GLY A 722 0.95 6.31 -1.57
C GLY A 722 0.22 7.49 -0.93
N GLY A 723 0.95 8.57 -0.65
CA GLY A 723 0.43 9.80 -0.09
C GLY A 723 -0.28 10.66 -1.11
N THR A 724 -1.20 11.52 -0.65
CA THR A 724 -1.94 12.43 -1.56
C THR A 724 -1.08 13.60 -1.99
N GLY A 725 -1.13 13.97 -3.27
CA GLY A 725 -0.52 15.21 -3.74
C GLY A 725 -1.20 16.45 -3.14
N GLY A 726 -0.41 17.49 -2.86
CA GLY A 726 -0.90 18.74 -2.29
C GLY A 726 -1.85 19.45 -3.26
N PRO A 727 -2.94 20.05 -2.76
CA PRO A 727 -3.86 20.82 -3.60
C PRO A 727 -3.27 22.20 -3.93
N ASN A 728 -3.72 22.76 -5.06
CA ASN A 728 -3.42 24.13 -5.47
C ASN A 728 -4.74 24.93 -5.53
N ILE A 729 -4.82 26.07 -4.82
CA ILE A 729 -6.03 26.88 -4.69
C ILE A 729 -5.97 28.08 -5.64
N ASP A 730 -5.93 27.85 -6.95
CA ASP A 730 -5.96 28.98 -7.89
C ASP A 730 -7.38 29.21 -8.44
N ALA A 731 -8.08 30.18 -7.85
CA ALA A 731 -9.42 30.61 -8.25
C ALA A 731 -9.45 31.32 -9.64
N GLY A 732 -8.28 31.51 -10.28
CA GLY A 732 -8.12 32.24 -11.55
C GLY A 732 -7.67 31.41 -12.77
N GLY A 733 -7.26 30.14 -12.59
CA GLY A 733 -7.11 29.16 -13.66
C GLY A 733 -5.82 29.17 -14.51
N VAL A 734 -4.75 29.90 -14.18
CA VAL A 734 -3.49 29.81 -14.94
C VAL A 734 -2.25 30.08 -14.04
N LEU A 735 -1.36 29.07 -13.95
CA LEU A 735 0.08 29.10 -13.56
C LEU A 735 0.57 28.45 -12.24
N GLY A 736 -0.12 27.42 -11.71
CA GLY A 736 0.52 26.47 -10.77
C GLY A 736 -0.02 25.04 -10.93
N ALA A 737 0.85 24.03 -10.91
CA ALA A 737 0.44 22.63 -11.02
C ALA A 737 0.16 22.03 -9.62
N PRO A 738 -0.96 21.31 -9.43
CA PRO A 738 -1.18 20.53 -8.21
C PRO A 738 -0.14 19.43 -8.08
N GLY A 739 0.11 19.00 -6.85
CA GLY A 739 1.07 17.95 -6.55
C GLY A 739 0.59 16.61 -7.10
N ASN A 740 1.51 15.84 -7.67
CA ASN A 740 1.25 14.45 -8.01
C ASN A 740 1.18 13.60 -6.74
N SER A 741 0.34 12.59 -6.74
CA SER A 741 0.24 11.67 -5.61
C SER A 741 1.36 10.63 -5.65
N GLY A 742 1.74 10.12 -4.49
CA GLY A 742 2.81 9.14 -4.36
C GLY A 742 2.37 7.75 -4.80
N ALA A 743 3.31 6.93 -5.28
CA ALA A 743 3.06 5.54 -5.60
C ALA A 743 2.89 4.68 -4.33
N GLY A 744 2.15 3.58 -4.44
CA GLY A 744 2.08 2.55 -3.41
C GLY A 744 3.37 1.75 -3.28
N GLY A 745 3.64 1.22 -2.09
CA GLY A 745 4.79 0.37 -1.81
C GLY A 745 4.60 -1.04 -2.35
N ALA A 746 5.69 -1.72 -2.70
CA ALA A 746 5.62 -3.13 -3.09
C ALA A 746 5.26 -4.03 -1.89
N GLY A 747 4.57 -5.14 -2.15
CA GLY A 747 4.36 -6.19 -1.16
C GLY A 747 5.64 -7.00 -0.91
N GLY A 748 5.81 -7.45 0.32
CA GLY A 748 6.93 -8.32 0.71
C GLY A 748 6.79 -9.72 0.15
N ASN A 749 7.88 -10.43 -0.04
CA ASN A 749 7.87 -11.81 -0.50
C ASN A 749 7.48 -12.77 0.63
N ALA A 750 6.84 -13.88 0.26
CA ALA A 750 6.60 -14.99 1.17
C ALA A 750 7.89 -15.74 1.53
N GLY A 751 7.79 -16.64 2.50
CA GLY A 751 8.89 -17.54 2.85
C GLY A 751 9.11 -18.60 1.76
N THR A 752 10.29 -19.21 1.76
CA THR A 752 10.73 -20.03 0.61
C THR A 752 9.85 -21.26 0.37
N LEU A 753 9.30 -21.90 1.41
CA LEU A 753 8.53 -23.14 1.23
C LEU A 753 7.01 -22.91 1.22
N PHE A 754 6.50 -22.12 2.15
CA PHE A 754 5.07 -21.87 2.36
C PHE A 754 4.80 -20.37 2.57
N GLY A 755 3.58 -19.93 2.32
CA GLY A 755 3.13 -18.56 2.56
C GLY A 755 2.76 -17.81 1.30
N SER A 756 1.84 -16.86 1.45
CA SER A 756 1.40 -15.98 0.37
C SER A 756 2.28 -14.75 0.24
N GLY A 757 2.48 -14.28 -0.98
CA GLY A 757 3.14 -12.99 -1.19
C GLY A 757 2.32 -11.86 -0.57
N GLY A 758 3.00 -10.85 -0.05
CA GLY A 758 2.39 -9.62 0.43
C GLY A 758 1.78 -8.83 -0.72
N VAL A 759 0.70 -8.11 -0.47
CA VAL A 759 0.03 -7.33 -1.51
C VAL A 759 0.73 -5.99 -1.74
N GLY A 760 0.68 -5.47 -2.96
CA GLY A 760 1.12 -4.12 -3.23
C GLY A 760 0.18 -3.09 -2.60
N GLY A 761 0.73 -1.97 -2.15
CA GLY A 761 -0.04 -0.86 -1.63
C GLY A 761 -0.71 -0.06 -2.75
N ASP A 762 -1.85 0.56 -2.45
CA ASP A 762 -2.54 1.42 -3.40
C ASP A 762 -1.78 2.73 -3.64
N GLY A 763 -1.87 3.26 -4.85
CA GLY A 763 -1.37 4.59 -5.19
C GLY A 763 -2.19 5.70 -4.55
N GLY A 764 -1.53 6.82 -4.24
CA GLY A 764 -2.16 7.98 -3.62
C GLY A 764 -3.19 8.64 -4.55
N SER A 765 -4.25 9.19 -3.97
CA SER A 765 -5.29 9.93 -4.70
C SER A 765 -5.17 11.43 -4.44
N GLY A 766 -5.30 12.27 -5.46
CA GLY A 766 -5.09 13.70 -5.27
C GLY A 766 -5.51 14.59 -6.44
N HIS A 767 -5.18 15.88 -6.30
CA HIS A 767 -5.56 16.90 -7.26
C HIS A 767 -4.72 16.86 -8.54
N GLY A 768 -3.45 16.42 -8.48
CA GLY A 768 -2.61 16.17 -9.64
C GLY A 768 -2.82 14.78 -10.25
N ASN A 769 -1.75 14.15 -10.73
CA ASN A 769 -1.81 12.76 -11.17
C ASN A 769 -2.07 11.84 -9.97
N GLY A 770 -2.83 10.77 -10.21
CA GLY A 770 -2.91 9.64 -9.30
C GLY A 770 -1.57 8.90 -9.23
N GLY A 771 -1.24 8.35 -8.05
CA GLY A 771 -0.04 7.55 -7.87
C GLY A 771 -0.22 6.14 -8.41
N ASP A 772 0.84 5.49 -8.86
CA ASP A 772 0.79 4.09 -9.29
C ASP A 772 0.60 3.15 -8.11
N GLY A 773 -0.05 2.01 -8.33
CA GLY A 773 -0.14 0.92 -7.37
C GLY A 773 1.18 0.15 -7.26
N GLY A 774 1.50 -0.33 -6.06
CA GLY A 774 2.69 -1.15 -5.81
C GLY A 774 2.55 -2.56 -6.36
N GLY A 775 3.67 -3.19 -6.72
CA GLY A 775 3.68 -4.60 -7.14
C GLY A 775 3.42 -5.56 -5.98
N GLY A 776 2.79 -6.70 -6.26
CA GLY A 776 2.62 -7.79 -5.31
C GLY A 776 3.92 -8.58 -5.10
N GLY A 777 4.09 -9.13 -3.91
CA GLY A 777 5.22 -9.98 -3.55
C GLY A 777 5.07 -11.41 -4.07
N ASN A 778 6.19 -12.11 -4.20
CA ASN A 778 6.22 -13.48 -4.70
C ASN A 778 5.78 -14.49 -3.63
N ALA A 779 5.23 -15.61 -4.08
CA ALA A 779 4.79 -16.71 -3.20
C ALA A 779 5.92 -17.68 -2.83
N GLY A 780 5.68 -18.49 -1.81
CA GLY A 780 6.51 -19.66 -1.49
C GLY A 780 6.39 -20.77 -2.53
N LEU A 781 7.20 -21.82 -2.38
CA LEU A 781 7.26 -22.91 -3.34
C LEU A 781 6.00 -23.80 -3.36
N LEU A 782 5.37 -24.09 -2.23
CA LEU A 782 4.38 -25.16 -2.11
C LEU A 782 3.03 -24.65 -1.57
N PHE A 783 1.96 -24.82 -2.37
CA PHE A 783 0.59 -24.47 -2.02
C PHE A 783 0.46 -23.00 -1.58
N SER A 784 1.19 -22.14 -2.29
CA SER A 784 1.41 -20.74 -1.96
C SER A 784 1.02 -19.87 -3.14
N ASP A 785 0.14 -18.91 -2.90
CA ASP A 785 -0.32 -18.00 -3.93
C ASP A 785 0.35 -16.64 -3.77
N ALA A 786 0.65 -15.97 -4.87
CA ALA A 786 1.38 -14.71 -4.84
C ALA A 786 0.49 -13.52 -4.47
N GLY A 787 1.14 -12.42 -4.07
CA GLY A 787 0.46 -11.19 -3.69
C GLY A 787 -0.16 -10.48 -4.90
N GLY A 788 -1.35 -9.91 -4.72
CA GLY A 788 -1.93 -9.03 -5.73
C GLY A 788 -1.22 -7.68 -5.81
N GLY A 789 -1.26 -7.03 -6.97
CA GLY A 789 -0.82 -5.65 -7.14
C GLY A 789 -1.82 -4.65 -6.54
N GLY A 790 -1.33 -3.51 -6.07
CA GLY A 790 -2.14 -2.43 -5.52
C GLY A 790 -2.90 -1.66 -6.60
N PHE A 791 -3.99 -1.00 -6.23
CA PHE A 791 -4.76 -0.16 -7.16
C PHE A 791 -4.01 1.12 -7.51
N GLY A 792 -4.21 1.62 -8.73
CA GLY A 792 -3.80 2.95 -9.13
C GLY A 792 -4.67 4.03 -8.47
N GLY A 793 -4.05 5.15 -8.11
CA GLY A 793 -4.70 6.26 -7.44
C GLY A 793 -5.52 7.15 -8.36
N PHE A 794 -6.46 7.92 -7.79
CA PHE A 794 -7.27 8.88 -8.53
C PHE A 794 -6.50 10.17 -8.86
N GLY A 795 -6.69 10.69 -10.08
CA GLY A 795 -6.18 11.99 -10.51
C GLY A 795 -7.29 12.96 -10.95
N LEU A 796 -7.35 14.16 -10.38
CA LEU A 796 -8.37 15.17 -10.74
C LEU A 796 -7.97 16.01 -11.97
N ALA A 797 -6.84 16.70 -11.88
CA ALA A 797 -6.32 17.56 -12.95
C ALA A 797 -5.44 16.79 -13.94
N GLY A 798 -4.90 15.64 -13.51
CA GLY A 798 -4.01 14.80 -14.29
C GLY A 798 -4.54 13.37 -14.48
N GLY A 799 -3.69 12.50 -15.00
CA GLY A 799 -4.05 11.11 -15.27
C GLY A 799 -4.25 10.28 -14.01
N GLY A 800 -5.00 9.18 -14.14
CA GLY A 800 -5.10 8.16 -13.09
C GLY A 800 -3.80 7.35 -13.01
N GLY A 801 -3.43 6.90 -11.81
CA GLY A 801 -2.24 6.08 -11.63
C GLY A 801 -2.43 4.67 -12.21
N THR A 802 -1.37 4.02 -12.66
CA THR A 802 -1.44 2.63 -13.14
C THR A 802 -1.64 1.65 -11.98
N GLY A 803 -2.27 0.52 -12.24
CA GLY A 803 -2.35 -0.58 -11.28
C GLY A 803 -1.03 -1.34 -11.18
N GLY A 804 -0.69 -1.80 -9.98
CA GLY A 804 0.52 -2.58 -9.74
C GLY A 804 0.43 -4.00 -10.33
N SER A 805 1.58 -4.58 -10.70
CA SER A 805 1.61 -5.97 -11.16
C SER A 805 1.38 -6.96 -10.01
N GLY A 806 0.76 -8.11 -10.28
CA GLY A 806 0.73 -9.23 -9.35
C GLY A 806 2.11 -9.89 -9.22
N GLY A 807 2.36 -10.55 -8.09
CA GLY A 807 3.58 -11.34 -7.86
C GLY A 807 3.53 -12.72 -8.50
N ASP A 808 4.68 -13.39 -8.58
CA ASP A 808 4.82 -14.73 -9.16
C ASP A 808 4.67 -15.83 -8.11
N ALA A 809 4.09 -16.96 -8.51
CA ALA A 809 4.00 -18.15 -7.68
C ALA A 809 5.22 -19.08 -7.83
N GLY A 810 5.42 -19.96 -6.85
CA GLY A 810 6.55 -20.88 -6.79
C GLY A 810 6.39 -22.15 -7.63
N TRP A 811 6.24 -23.31 -6.97
CA TRP A 811 6.09 -24.61 -7.65
C TRP A 811 4.61 -25.06 -7.73
N LEU A 812 3.86 -24.86 -6.65
CA LEU A 812 2.42 -25.13 -6.55
C LEU A 812 1.71 -23.89 -6.03
N GLY A 813 0.84 -23.28 -6.84
CA GLY A 813 0.07 -22.09 -6.47
C GLY A 813 -0.17 -21.16 -7.64
N SER A 814 -1.06 -20.19 -7.46
CA SER A 814 -1.47 -19.25 -8.50
C SER A 814 -0.73 -17.91 -8.41
N GLY A 815 -0.48 -17.31 -9.57
CA GLY A 815 0.07 -15.96 -9.67
C GLY A 815 -0.89 -14.91 -9.14
N GLY A 816 -0.35 -13.78 -8.70
CA GLY A 816 -1.12 -12.67 -8.13
C GLY A 816 -1.92 -11.94 -9.21
N ALA A 817 -3.10 -11.44 -8.86
CA ALA A 817 -3.84 -10.56 -9.77
C ALA A 817 -3.15 -9.19 -9.89
N GLY A 818 -3.19 -8.59 -11.07
CA GLY A 818 -2.80 -7.19 -11.26
C GLY A 818 -3.82 -6.24 -10.65
N GLY A 819 -3.36 -5.11 -10.12
CA GLY A 819 -4.21 -4.06 -9.58
C GLY A 819 -4.96 -3.32 -10.68
N ALA A 820 -6.16 -2.81 -10.38
CA ALA A 820 -6.88 -1.98 -11.33
C ALA A 820 -6.22 -0.60 -11.49
N GLY A 821 -6.34 -0.01 -12.68
CA GLY A 821 -5.89 1.35 -12.95
C GLY A 821 -6.78 2.41 -12.27
N GLY A 822 -6.18 3.55 -11.98
CA GLY A 822 -6.78 4.67 -11.30
C GLY A 822 -7.73 5.48 -12.19
N ILE A 823 -8.71 6.10 -11.56
CA ILE A 823 -9.73 6.92 -12.21
C ILE A 823 -9.17 8.32 -12.49
N SER A 824 -9.53 8.92 -13.63
CA SER A 824 -9.22 10.32 -13.95
C SER A 824 -10.46 11.14 -14.32
N VAL A 825 -10.44 12.44 -13.97
CA VAL A 825 -11.45 13.42 -14.41
C VAL A 825 -10.98 14.18 -15.65
N ASN A 826 -9.79 14.82 -15.61
CA ASN A 826 -9.33 15.68 -16.70
C ASN A 826 -8.14 15.11 -17.52
N GLY A 827 -7.76 13.86 -17.28
CA GLY A 827 -6.71 13.16 -18.01
C GLY A 827 -7.11 11.75 -18.42
N ASP A 828 -6.14 11.01 -18.94
CA ASP A 828 -6.33 9.60 -19.24
C ASP A 828 -6.36 8.78 -17.94
N ALA A 829 -7.19 7.74 -17.91
CA ALA A 829 -7.21 6.84 -16.79
C ALA A 829 -5.99 5.93 -16.78
N GLY A 830 -5.63 5.42 -15.60
CA GLY A 830 -4.49 4.54 -15.47
C GLY A 830 -4.73 3.17 -16.10
N ALA A 831 -3.68 2.56 -16.65
CA ALA A 831 -3.74 1.17 -17.11
C ALA A 831 -3.88 0.20 -15.92
N GLY A 832 -4.49 -0.95 -16.15
CA GLY A 832 -4.49 -2.06 -15.20
C GLY A 832 -3.13 -2.77 -15.16
N GLY A 833 -2.75 -3.28 -14.00
CA GLY A 833 -1.50 -4.00 -13.80
C GLY A 833 -1.53 -5.41 -14.40
N ALA A 834 -0.37 -5.95 -14.74
CA ALA A 834 -0.25 -7.32 -15.23
C ALA A 834 -0.51 -8.35 -14.10
N GLY A 835 -1.10 -9.49 -14.44
CA GLY A 835 -1.16 -10.64 -13.56
C GLY A 835 0.19 -11.37 -13.49
N GLY A 836 0.49 -11.96 -12.34
CA GLY A 836 1.71 -12.74 -12.12
C GLY A 836 1.62 -14.17 -12.64
N THR A 837 2.78 -14.80 -12.80
CA THR A 837 2.89 -16.16 -13.35
C THR A 837 2.50 -17.23 -12.33
N SER A 838 1.96 -18.35 -12.83
CA SER A 838 1.59 -19.50 -12.01
C SER A 838 2.80 -20.27 -11.46
N GLY A 839 2.54 -21.18 -10.53
CA GLY A 839 3.51 -22.16 -10.09
C GLY A 839 4.00 -23.09 -11.22
N GLN A 840 5.26 -23.50 -11.14
CA GLN A 840 5.92 -24.28 -12.20
C GLN A 840 5.26 -25.63 -12.52
N LEU A 841 4.64 -26.32 -11.54
CA LEU A 841 3.97 -27.60 -11.75
C LEU A 841 2.44 -27.45 -11.85
N LEU A 842 1.83 -26.79 -10.88
CA LEU A 842 0.37 -26.67 -10.79
C LEU A 842 -0.01 -25.28 -10.29
N GLY A 843 -0.88 -24.62 -11.04
CA GLY A 843 -1.48 -23.35 -10.65
C GLY A 843 -1.92 -22.55 -11.86
N ASP A 844 -2.83 -21.61 -11.63
CA ASP A 844 -3.31 -20.73 -12.69
C ASP A 844 -2.53 -19.41 -12.67
N GLY A 845 -2.35 -18.80 -13.85
CA GLY A 845 -1.80 -17.46 -13.96
C GLY A 845 -2.76 -16.43 -13.36
N GLY A 846 -2.21 -15.34 -12.82
CA GLY A 846 -3.00 -14.26 -12.21
C GLY A 846 -3.78 -13.47 -13.25
N ALA A 847 -4.98 -13.00 -12.91
CA ALA A 847 -5.75 -12.14 -13.82
C ALA A 847 -5.07 -10.76 -13.97
N GLY A 848 -5.13 -10.17 -15.16
CA GLY A 848 -4.75 -8.77 -15.38
C GLY A 848 -5.77 -7.82 -14.74
N GLY A 849 -5.29 -6.69 -14.24
CA GLY A 849 -6.12 -5.65 -13.64
C GLY A 849 -6.97 -4.93 -14.68
N ALA A 850 -8.16 -4.48 -14.29
CA ALA A 850 -8.98 -3.65 -15.18
C ALA A 850 -8.33 -2.27 -15.39
N GLY A 851 -8.48 -1.70 -16.58
CA GLY A 851 -8.13 -0.32 -16.83
C GLY A 851 -9.02 0.65 -16.06
N GLY A 852 -8.46 1.81 -15.70
CA GLY A 852 -9.16 2.87 -15.00
C GLY A 852 -10.22 3.56 -15.85
N GLU A 853 -11.12 4.25 -15.17
CA GLU A 853 -12.21 5.00 -15.78
C GLU A 853 -11.78 6.46 -16.03
N ALA A 854 -12.06 7.02 -17.21
CA ALA A 854 -11.90 8.45 -17.49
C ALA A 854 -13.27 9.13 -17.69
N GLU A 855 -13.44 10.36 -17.20
CA GLU A 855 -14.70 11.09 -17.39
C GLU A 855 -14.93 11.48 -18.87
N LEU A 856 -16.02 10.96 -19.46
CA LEU A 856 -16.37 11.15 -20.88
C LEU A 856 -16.56 12.62 -21.31
N ALA A 857 -16.87 13.51 -20.38
CA ALA A 857 -17.10 14.92 -20.70
C ALA A 857 -15.80 15.72 -20.91
N ALA A 858 -14.68 15.27 -20.35
CA ALA A 858 -13.41 16.01 -20.36
C ALA A 858 -12.47 15.62 -21.51
N GLY A 859 -12.77 14.53 -22.24
CA GLY A 859 -11.97 14.12 -23.40
C GLY A 859 -10.96 12.99 -23.14
N GLY A 860 -10.76 12.55 -21.89
CA GLY A 860 -9.76 11.52 -21.54
C GLY A 860 -10.10 10.11 -22.03
N ALA A 861 -9.06 9.34 -22.37
CA ALA A 861 -9.16 7.93 -22.71
C ALA A 861 -9.25 7.05 -21.45
N GLY A 862 -10.05 6.00 -21.52
CA GLY A 862 -10.06 4.97 -20.49
C GLY A 862 -8.75 4.18 -20.51
N GLY A 863 -8.35 3.67 -19.36
CA GLY A 863 -7.09 2.94 -19.22
C GLY A 863 -7.14 1.59 -19.91
N SER A 864 -6.01 1.10 -20.44
CA SER A 864 -5.93 -0.26 -20.95
C SER A 864 -6.07 -1.29 -19.84
N GLY A 865 -6.64 -2.45 -20.16
CA GLY A 865 -6.63 -3.60 -19.27
C GLY A 865 -5.24 -4.23 -19.20
N GLY A 866 -4.87 -4.74 -18.03
CA GLY A 866 -3.61 -5.43 -17.80
C GLY A 866 -3.57 -6.82 -18.45
N VAL A 867 -2.37 -7.29 -18.79
CA VAL A 867 -2.16 -8.63 -19.34
C VAL A 867 -2.39 -9.69 -18.25
N GLY A 868 -3.04 -10.80 -18.58
CA GLY A 868 -3.14 -11.95 -17.68
C GLY A 868 -1.82 -12.72 -17.61
N GLY A 869 -1.46 -13.23 -16.43
CA GLY A 869 -0.23 -13.97 -16.21
C GLY A 869 -0.26 -15.38 -16.81
N ASP A 870 0.90 -15.91 -17.14
CA ASP A 870 1.01 -17.23 -17.78
C ASP A 870 0.92 -18.38 -16.78
N ALA A 871 0.44 -19.53 -17.27
CA ALA A 871 0.57 -20.81 -16.61
C ALA A 871 1.72 -21.64 -17.19
N VAL A 872 2.40 -22.44 -16.35
CA VAL A 872 3.63 -23.15 -16.76
C VAL A 872 3.37 -24.57 -17.25
N LEU A 873 2.90 -25.49 -16.39
CA LEU A 873 2.73 -26.91 -16.73
C LEU A 873 1.27 -27.36 -16.67
N ILE A 874 0.66 -27.31 -15.49
CA ILE A 874 -0.76 -27.63 -15.26
C ILE A 874 -1.46 -26.39 -14.73
N GLY A 875 -2.35 -25.81 -15.53
CA GLY A 875 -3.15 -24.67 -15.12
C GLY A 875 -3.53 -23.78 -16.29
N ALA A 876 -4.54 -22.96 -16.08
CA ALA A 876 -5.02 -21.99 -17.04
C ALA A 876 -4.21 -20.69 -16.93
N GLY A 877 -3.91 -20.06 -18.07
CA GLY A 877 -3.41 -18.69 -18.09
C GLY A 877 -4.44 -17.74 -17.49
N GLY A 878 -4.00 -16.63 -16.91
CA GLY A 878 -4.88 -15.62 -16.33
C GLY A 878 -5.67 -14.87 -17.40
N ASN A 879 -6.90 -14.46 -17.09
CA ASN A 879 -7.65 -13.58 -18.00
C ASN A 879 -6.98 -12.21 -18.09
N GLY A 880 -7.01 -11.61 -19.27
CA GLY A 880 -6.68 -10.21 -19.47
C GLY A 880 -7.72 -9.31 -18.80
N GLY A 881 -7.26 -8.16 -18.31
CA GLY A 881 -8.09 -7.12 -17.73
C GLY A 881 -8.95 -6.45 -18.78
N ASN A 882 -10.13 -6.01 -18.37
CA ASN A 882 -11.00 -5.22 -19.24
C ASN A 882 -10.44 -3.81 -19.46
N GLY A 883 -10.69 -3.24 -20.64
CA GLY A 883 -10.40 -1.85 -20.92
C GLY A 883 -11.37 -0.91 -20.21
N GLY A 884 -10.85 0.20 -19.72
CA GLY A 884 -11.60 1.24 -19.04
C GLY A 884 -12.50 2.05 -19.98
N PRO A 885 -13.71 2.43 -19.57
CA PRO A 885 -14.52 3.47 -20.19
C PRO A 885 -13.80 4.84 -20.23
N GLY A 886 -14.04 5.56 -21.32
CA GLY A 886 -13.55 6.90 -21.60
C GLY A 886 -14.12 7.40 -22.93
N THR A 887 -13.66 8.55 -23.41
CA THR A 887 -14.04 9.04 -24.76
C THR A 887 -13.51 8.11 -25.86
N ALA A 888 -12.26 7.69 -25.71
CA ALA A 888 -11.70 6.49 -26.28
C ALA A 888 -11.73 5.40 -25.20
N LYS A 889 -12.19 4.22 -25.58
CA LYS A 889 -12.19 3.08 -24.68
C LYS A 889 -10.77 2.52 -24.58
N GLY A 890 -10.37 2.12 -23.38
CA GLY A 890 -9.11 1.43 -23.19
C GLY A 890 -9.07 0.11 -23.95
N ASP A 891 -7.88 -0.25 -24.40
CA ASP A 891 -7.65 -1.54 -25.04
C ASP A 891 -7.83 -2.67 -24.03
N PRO A 892 -8.43 -3.81 -24.42
CA PRO A 892 -8.49 -4.98 -23.56
C PRO A 892 -7.09 -5.58 -23.39
N GLY A 893 -6.79 -6.03 -22.17
CA GLY A 893 -5.59 -6.81 -21.91
C GLY A 893 -5.64 -8.19 -22.56
N SER A 894 -4.50 -8.72 -23.01
CA SER A 894 -4.43 -10.09 -23.49
C SER A 894 -4.53 -11.10 -22.34
N GLY A 895 -5.14 -12.26 -22.59
CA GLY A 895 -5.05 -13.39 -21.67
C GLY A 895 -3.66 -14.00 -21.69
N GLY A 896 -3.23 -14.56 -20.55
CA GLY A 896 -1.96 -15.27 -20.43
C GLY A 896 -2.01 -16.65 -21.08
N ALA A 897 -0.86 -17.19 -21.43
CA ALA A 897 -0.74 -18.53 -21.99
C ALA A 897 -1.10 -19.60 -20.97
N GLY A 898 -1.80 -20.65 -21.40
CA GLY A 898 -2.03 -21.85 -20.60
C GLY A 898 -0.81 -22.76 -20.56
N GLY A 899 -0.68 -23.54 -19.49
CA GLY A 899 0.26 -24.66 -19.50
C GLY A 899 -0.13 -25.70 -20.58
N PRO A 900 0.77 -26.60 -20.99
CA PRO A 900 0.45 -27.67 -21.96
C PRO A 900 -0.77 -28.52 -21.61
N LEU A 901 -1.19 -28.53 -20.34
CA LEU A 901 -2.35 -29.25 -19.82
C LEU A 901 -3.49 -28.32 -19.34
N GLY A 902 -3.46 -27.04 -19.69
CA GLY A 902 -4.50 -26.05 -19.38
C GLY A 902 -4.94 -25.24 -20.59
N VAL A 903 -5.72 -24.20 -20.36
CA VAL A 903 -6.22 -23.30 -21.41
C VAL A 903 -5.56 -21.93 -21.30
N ASP A 904 -5.44 -21.25 -22.42
CA ASP A 904 -5.11 -19.82 -22.43
C ASP A 904 -6.20 -19.01 -21.72
N GLY A 905 -5.77 -17.93 -21.09
CA GLY A 905 -6.66 -16.93 -20.53
C GLY A 905 -7.50 -16.26 -21.60
N LEU A 906 -8.68 -15.79 -21.21
CA LEU A 906 -9.51 -14.97 -22.10
C LEU A 906 -8.95 -13.56 -22.16
N ASN A 907 -8.94 -12.96 -23.35
CA ASN A 907 -8.69 -11.53 -23.47
C ASN A 907 -9.76 -10.74 -22.71
N GLY A 908 -9.36 -9.57 -22.22
CA GLY A 908 -10.28 -8.58 -21.69
C GLY A 908 -11.33 -8.16 -22.72
N LEU A 909 -12.36 -7.51 -22.20
CA LEU A 909 -13.36 -6.85 -23.02
C LEU A 909 -13.05 -5.37 -23.12
N SER A 910 -13.28 -4.83 -24.32
CA SER A 910 -13.58 -3.41 -24.50
C SER A 910 -15.07 -3.29 -24.18
#